data_AF-A0A1Y2V697-F1
#
_entry.id   AF-A0A1Y2V697-F1
#
_cell.length_a   1.000
_cell.length_b   1.000
_cell.length_c   1.000
_cell.angle_alpha   90.00
_cell.angle_beta   90.00
_cell.angle_gamma   90.00
#
_symmetry.space_group_name_H-M   'P 1'
#
loop_
_entity.id
_entity.type
_entity.pdbx_description
1 polymer ?
#
loop_
_entity_poly.entity_id
_entity_poly.type
_entity_poly.pdbx_seq_one_letter_code
_entity_poly.pdbx_strand_id
1 'polypeptide(L)'
;MNIKSWINPPPWQSSLEYLKAKRSPSTSLWILHHPIYCWWLKRFDGMIPSLMNPDYSPTSNIQNRRTLLVHGKPGFGKSVLCAAVIEEISKYTTTNSTSLGPGQLDGPLVFYLFDKQSNENNADSAFRAILAQLLHCNQSKNQLIDLAILLKNVQGSGQPVASMGEVRVLLQYFLERIQRITLIFDGLDECQDHTSFLQGLAQITSRTCPRILLFCRPNVTLDDGILGRDYRILSLVQEENFKDIEAYLTIGLGRLVECQKLILEEPIKSLAHDLTEKSKSMFLWASLMLSYLDSDFLSPNDRQEAIVEMSLFEELDMFYAKILNQLYRQCPSKMARTNLQRLIQWVCLACRPLQIEELRSVMAIEVGSPTKESRLISNFEKTVVKMTGALVEISSDRSVRLIHTSVLEFFTQALEDSTSPLSQRPFTIDATAIHHTLAVECLSYILYDAPKEPLSQIFPAGPVSPLILRKFPFLFYAVVFWTSHVTAAIRGGTTSTGNSNSNLKRLYEFLMLYIGRFLDTKLAVTAWIEAAWLCGEPNLGGLADPMNMTATRSPHIVGRLVSFADEMNCLKLSWGTVLKDDPGEIWKPSISAFMKPRFWVSSGEAVVVELASSSKGNYQEPSMISPNQAPILIASQTSVLGNEVGWIKVWPSKQYVDLVEGNIKAEEACTGWTVSYEIKRLEDKVTTSHLHFELPRDGVVDIVLKASNNSWKFEFPVAFSNDLRQITLLKYLIRIQHSSHSAAPSRDFKVQSLLLEKEANMNSSKSIPGYTTETSNTSCGSPSSWYHMVFSPNSRYIAVLKGRAKPGTDFYIPMEMLILEDRGSDWENPEFQVLVSDCMRVCDLVKSRFFAFHPTQPSLAIALLGGTALWFFKGSVRWVPMPDATPLDNLAFSQCGNYLQGTVCARSGLYGRLSLFNIHKYLNERKRIISTGEGTSTLAELPQDGQLQTSSKMTPANVLASEAITFDRPGGRTQISMLRQFHTEGTVILQKFKDDGTMQSECLTRLPKSSTLEKSFATLVNAFERKESVQLVLNKATEDNYSCEEEPDLDLPLLITRQSETIPQWTSKHYLALEFDNDEPGSQRRRIG
;
A
#
# COMPACT_ATOMS: atom_id res chain seq x y z
N MET A 1 -2.01 9.22 10.03
CA MET A 1 -1.77 9.69 8.64
C MET A 1 -2.36 11.09 8.43
N ASN A 2 -1.68 11.94 7.66
CA ASN A 2 -2.04 13.34 7.35
C ASN A 2 -3.31 13.43 6.44
N ILE A 3 -4.15 14.47 6.56
CA ILE A 3 -5.33 14.70 5.68
C ILE A 3 -4.88 15.18 4.29
N LYS A 4 -3.83 16.01 4.22
CA LYS A 4 -3.29 16.53 2.96
C LYS A 4 -2.80 15.39 2.06
N SER A 5 -2.13 14.38 2.63
CA SER A 5 -1.67 13.21 1.86
C SER A 5 -2.82 12.36 1.34
N TRP A 6 -3.95 12.31 2.06
CA TRP A 6 -5.14 11.60 1.63
C TRP A 6 -5.86 12.33 0.48
N ILE A 7 -5.95 13.65 0.52
CA ILE A 7 -6.54 14.44 -0.59
C ILE A 7 -5.66 14.38 -1.84
N ASN A 8 -4.34 14.25 -1.68
CA ASN A 8 -3.35 14.22 -2.75
C ASN A 8 -3.48 15.42 -3.72
N PRO A 9 -3.41 16.68 -3.24
CA PRO A 9 -3.56 17.85 -4.10
C PRO A 9 -2.27 18.16 -4.88
N PRO A 10 -2.38 18.62 -6.14
CA PRO A 10 -1.24 19.11 -6.92
C PRO A 10 -0.67 20.41 -6.31
N PRO A 11 0.60 20.78 -6.56
CA PRO A 11 1.14 22.08 -6.19
C PRO A 11 0.46 23.22 -6.97
N TRP A 12 -0.15 24.19 -6.28
CA TRP A 12 -0.78 25.37 -6.88
C TRP A 12 0.05 26.66 -6.72
N GLN A 13 0.84 26.76 -5.65
CA GLN A 13 1.54 27.99 -5.26
C GLN A 13 2.76 28.29 -6.15
N SER A 14 3.51 27.25 -6.53
CA SER A 14 4.69 27.37 -7.41
C SER A 14 4.33 27.97 -8.77
N SER A 15 3.18 27.57 -9.33
CA SER A 15 2.68 28.11 -10.60
C SER A 15 2.37 29.62 -10.51
N LEU A 16 1.79 30.06 -9.39
CA LEU A 16 1.54 31.49 -9.16
C LEU A 16 2.85 32.27 -8.99
N GLU A 17 3.82 31.74 -8.25
CA GLU A 17 5.12 32.38 -8.04
C GLU A 17 5.90 32.53 -9.36
N TYR A 18 5.87 31.50 -10.20
CA TYR A 18 6.45 31.55 -11.54
C TYR A 18 5.81 32.66 -12.40
N LEU A 19 4.48 32.77 -12.44
CA LEU A 19 3.81 33.83 -13.20
C LEU A 19 4.10 35.23 -12.65
N LYS A 20 4.22 35.38 -11.33
CA LYS A 20 4.63 36.64 -10.70
C LYS A 20 6.05 37.04 -11.10
N ALA A 21 6.98 36.08 -11.13
CA ALA A 21 8.36 36.32 -11.56
C ALA A 21 8.45 36.68 -13.06
N LYS A 22 7.52 36.17 -13.89
CA LYS A 22 7.45 36.47 -15.33
C LYS A 22 6.86 37.86 -15.64
N ARG A 23 6.14 38.50 -14.70
CA ARG A 23 5.53 39.82 -14.90
C ARG A 23 6.61 40.92 -14.89
N SER A 24 6.63 41.74 -15.95
CA SER A 24 7.45 42.95 -15.99
C SER A 24 7.00 43.97 -14.92
N PRO A 25 7.90 44.74 -14.29
CA PRO A 25 7.52 45.78 -13.33
C PRO A 25 6.49 46.76 -13.92
N SER A 26 5.48 47.12 -13.12
CA SER A 26 4.43 48.10 -13.45
C SER A 26 3.49 47.76 -14.61
N THR A 27 3.49 46.52 -15.12
CA THR A 27 2.53 46.07 -16.16
C THR A 27 1.37 45.25 -15.57
N SER A 28 0.34 45.03 -16.38
CA SER A 28 -0.86 44.22 -16.06
C SER A 28 -1.75 44.79 -14.94
N LEU A 29 -1.55 46.05 -14.53
CA LEU A 29 -2.34 46.70 -13.48
C LEU A 29 -3.65 47.31 -14.00
N TRP A 30 -3.75 47.58 -15.30
CA TRP A 30 -4.92 48.20 -15.91
C TRP A 30 -6.21 47.40 -15.69
N ILE A 31 -6.13 46.06 -15.63
CA ILE A 31 -7.30 45.18 -15.44
C ILE A 31 -8.00 45.43 -14.10
N LEU A 32 -7.24 45.85 -13.08
CA LEU A 32 -7.75 46.15 -11.74
C LEU A 32 -8.67 47.38 -11.73
N HIS A 33 -8.55 48.24 -12.75
CA HIS A 33 -9.35 49.44 -12.94
C HIS A 33 -10.44 49.25 -14.01
N HIS A 34 -10.52 48.08 -14.65
CA HIS A 34 -11.49 47.85 -15.72
C HIS A 34 -12.93 47.81 -15.17
N PRO A 35 -13.91 48.51 -15.77
CA PRO A 35 -15.26 48.63 -15.21
C PRO A 35 -15.96 47.29 -14.94
N ILE A 36 -15.76 46.29 -15.81
CA ILE A 36 -16.34 44.94 -15.65
C ILE A 36 -15.67 44.18 -14.50
N TYR A 37 -14.36 44.33 -14.33
CA TYR A 37 -13.65 43.75 -13.17
C TYR A 37 -14.13 44.41 -11.88
N CYS A 38 -14.22 45.74 -11.84
CA CYS A 38 -14.74 46.46 -10.69
C CYS A 38 -16.19 46.06 -10.38
N TRP A 39 -17.04 45.82 -11.39
CA TRP A 39 -18.39 45.26 -11.18
C TRP A 39 -18.34 43.90 -10.48
N TRP A 40 -17.47 43.00 -10.94
CA TRP A 40 -17.32 41.68 -10.35
C TRP A 40 -16.78 41.75 -8.90
N LEU A 41 -15.91 42.72 -8.63
CA LEU A 41 -15.30 42.94 -7.32
C LEU A 41 -16.24 43.60 -6.28
N LYS A 42 -17.13 44.51 -6.71
CA LYS A 42 -18.02 45.31 -5.83
C LYS A 42 -18.79 44.45 -4.83
N ARG A 43 -19.00 44.93 -3.60
CA ARG A 43 -19.76 44.24 -2.53
C ARG A 43 -21.20 43.92 -2.96
N PHE A 44 -21.75 42.80 -2.50
CA PHE A 44 -23.18 42.51 -2.59
C PHE A 44 -23.78 42.73 -1.20
N ASP A 45 -24.69 43.70 -1.07
CA ASP A 45 -25.46 43.96 0.16
C ASP A 45 -26.78 43.18 0.22
N GLY A 46 -27.02 42.26 -0.73
CA GLY A 46 -28.26 41.48 -0.73
C GLY A 46 -28.26 40.43 0.37
N MET A 47 -29.02 40.72 1.44
CA MET A 47 -29.60 39.70 2.31
C MET A 47 -30.19 38.57 1.46
N ILE A 48 -29.92 37.33 1.85
CA ILE A 48 -30.75 36.19 1.46
C ILE A 48 -32.09 36.41 2.17
N PRO A 49 -33.25 36.55 1.48
CA PRO A 49 -34.55 36.61 2.13
C PRO A 49 -34.98 35.20 2.59
N SER A 50 -34.22 34.59 3.50
CA SER A 50 -34.56 33.31 4.13
C SER A 50 -34.74 33.40 5.65
N LEU A 51 -34.79 34.61 6.22
CA LEU A 51 -35.02 34.82 7.65
C LEU A 51 -36.32 35.57 8.00
N MET A 52 -37.25 35.76 7.05
CA MET A 52 -38.60 36.27 7.33
C MET A 52 -39.67 35.68 6.41
N ASN A 53 -40.00 34.40 6.59
CA ASN A 53 -41.37 33.82 6.50
C ASN A 53 -41.29 32.30 6.28
N PRO A 54 -41.86 31.46 7.16
CA PRO A 54 -41.95 30.02 6.96
C PRO A 54 -42.90 29.58 5.83
N ASP A 55 -43.75 30.47 5.31
CA ASP A 55 -44.88 30.09 4.44
C ASP A 55 -44.71 30.44 2.95
N TYR A 56 -43.49 30.71 2.46
CA TYR A 56 -43.24 30.95 1.03
C TYR A 56 -42.51 29.77 0.39
N SER A 57 -43.23 29.00 -0.44
CA SER A 57 -42.65 27.99 -1.33
C SER A 57 -41.65 28.65 -2.30
N PRO A 58 -40.47 28.07 -2.54
CA PRO A 58 -39.49 28.65 -3.47
C PRO A 58 -39.94 28.41 -4.92
N THR A 59 -40.70 29.34 -5.49
CA THR A 59 -40.83 29.43 -6.94
C THR A 59 -39.51 29.98 -7.51
N SER A 60 -38.79 29.11 -8.23
CA SER A 60 -37.82 29.40 -9.30
C SER A 60 -37.06 30.75 -9.30
N ASN A 61 -35.73 30.66 -9.29
CA ASN A 61 -34.72 31.69 -9.59
C ASN A 61 -34.01 32.37 -8.40
N ILE A 62 -33.30 31.59 -7.58
CA ILE A 62 -32.08 32.11 -6.94
C ILE A 62 -30.94 31.98 -7.97
N GLN A 63 -31.01 32.77 -9.04
CA GLN A 63 -29.92 32.96 -9.99
C GLN A 63 -29.38 34.37 -9.78
N ASN A 64 -28.25 34.46 -9.09
CA ASN A 64 -27.40 35.64 -9.13
C ASN A 64 -25.96 35.14 -8.90
N ARG A 65 -25.52 34.25 -9.79
CA ARG A 65 -24.15 33.73 -9.79
C ARG A 65 -23.23 34.81 -10.34
N ARG A 66 -22.23 35.25 -9.57
CA ARG A 66 -21.26 36.26 -10.04
C ARG A 66 -20.07 35.60 -10.70
N THR A 67 -20.28 35.24 -11.96
CA THR A 67 -19.23 34.67 -12.81
C THR A 67 -18.71 35.74 -13.76
N LEU A 68 -17.40 35.98 -13.74
CA LEU A 68 -16.70 36.79 -14.71
C LEU A 68 -15.83 35.88 -15.58
N LEU A 69 -15.98 36.04 -16.88
CA LEU A 69 -15.23 35.34 -17.89
C LEU A 69 -14.31 36.34 -18.59
N VAL A 70 -13.00 36.06 -18.59
CA VAL A 70 -11.99 36.90 -19.25
C VAL A 70 -11.48 36.16 -20.47
N HIS A 71 -11.81 36.68 -21.64
CA HIS A 71 -11.43 36.12 -22.93
C HIS A 71 -10.29 36.89 -23.55
N GLY A 72 -9.28 36.20 -24.08
CA GLY A 72 -8.23 36.85 -24.84
C GLY A 72 -7.50 35.88 -25.74
N LYS A 73 -6.97 36.40 -26.85
CA LYS A 73 -6.17 35.61 -27.78
C LYS A 73 -4.92 35.01 -27.12
N PRO A 74 -4.32 33.95 -27.70
CA PRO A 74 -3.05 33.41 -27.25
C PRO A 74 -1.98 34.51 -27.16
N GLY A 75 -1.11 34.44 -26.15
CA GLY A 75 -0.01 35.41 -26.00
C GLY A 75 -0.39 36.82 -25.54
N PHE A 76 -1.67 37.11 -25.24
CA PHE A 76 -2.09 38.42 -24.68
C PHE A 76 -1.61 38.66 -23.25
N GLY A 77 -1.29 37.61 -22.47
CA GLY A 77 -0.86 37.74 -21.07
C GLY A 77 -1.94 37.43 -20.03
N LYS A 78 -2.98 36.66 -20.39
CA LYS A 78 -4.08 36.25 -19.49
C LYS A 78 -3.60 35.70 -18.15
N SER A 79 -2.67 34.75 -18.15
CA SER A 79 -2.12 34.14 -16.93
C SER A 79 -1.40 35.16 -16.03
N VAL A 80 -0.69 36.11 -16.64
CA VAL A 80 -0.02 37.20 -15.91
C VAL A 80 -1.03 38.18 -15.31
N LEU A 81 -2.10 38.50 -16.05
CA LEU A 81 -3.24 39.29 -15.55
C LEU A 81 -3.95 38.55 -14.39
N CYS A 82 -4.15 37.24 -14.50
CA CYS A 82 -4.71 36.41 -13.42
C CYS A 82 -3.84 36.46 -12.16
N ALA A 83 -2.52 36.32 -12.30
CA ALA A 83 -1.58 36.44 -11.18
C ALA A 83 -1.64 37.82 -10.51
N ALA A 84 -1.79 38.90 -11.28
CA ALA A 84 -1.99 40.25 -10.74
C ALA A 84 -3.31 40.38 -9.97
N VAL A 85 -4.40 39.80 -10.48
CA VAL A 85 -5.70 39.76 -9.80
C VAL A 85 -5.64 38.96 -8.49
N ILE A 86 -5.02 37.78 -8.50
CA ILE A 86 -4.83 36.94 -7.30
C ILE A 86 -4.00 37.71 -6.25
N GLU A 87 -2.91 38.33 -6.68
CA GLU A 87 -2.06 39.14 -5.79
C GLU A 87 -2.84 40.28 -5.15
N GLU A 88 -3.62 41.02 -5.93
CA GLU A 88 -4.39 42.15 -5.41
C GLU A 88 -5.46 41.70 -4.42
N ILE A 89 -6.24 40.67 -4.75
CA ILE A 89 -7.28 40.14 -3.85
C ILE A 89 -6.66 39.58 -2.56
N SER A 90 -5.50 38.93 -2.64
CA SER A 90 -4.83 38.34 -1.48
C SER A 90 -4.38 39.38 -0.42
N LYS A 91 -4.13 40.64 -0.82
CA LYS A 91 -3.80 41.73 0.12
C LYS A 91 -4.99 42.07 1.02
N TYR A 92 -6.20 42.04 0.47
CA TYR A 92 -7.43 42.36 1.21
C TYR A 92 -7.87 41.23 2.14
N THR A 93 -7.44 39.99 1.91
CA THR A 93 -7.77 38.83 2.76
C THR A 93 -6.80 38.62 3.93
N THR A 94 -5.61 39.26 3.93
CA THR A 94 -4.53 38.99 4.91
C THR A 94 -4.41 40.06 6.01
N THR A 95 -5.03 41.23 5.82
CA THR A 95 -4.96 42.33 6.79
C THR A 95 -5.99 42.15 7.91
N ASN A 96 -5.54 41.61 9.05
CA ASN A 96 -6.25 41.60 10.34
C ASN A 96 -6.39 43.03 10.94
N SER A 97 -6.93 43.97 10.17
CA SER A 97 -7.15 45.34 10.63
C SER A 97 -8.59 45.46 11.12
N THR A 98 -8.75 45.59 12.44
CA THR A 98 -10.01 45.86 13.16
C THR A 98 -10.63 47.25 12.86
N SER A 99 -10.28 47.87 11.73
CA SER A 99 -10.84 49.14 11.28
C SER A 99 -11.62 48.95 9.97
N LEU A 100 -12.94 49.05 10.08
CA LEU A 100 -13.91 48.96 8.99
C LEU A 100 -13.68 50.05 7.94
N GLY A 101 -13.03 49.70 6.82
CA GLY A 101 -12.95 50.52 5.61
C GLY A 101 -13.89 50.02 4.48
N PRO A 102 -14.35 50.88 3.55
CA PRO A 102 -15.43 50.58 2.59
C PRO A 102 -15.04 49.68 1.40
N GLY A 103 -14.17 48.68 1.58
CA GLY A 103 -13.65 47.87 0.46
C GLY A 103 -13.13 46.46 0.79
N GLN A 104 -13.28 45.96 2.02
CA GLN A 104 -12.69 44.68 2.43
C GLN A 104 -13.52 43.48 1.94
N LEU A 105 -12.84 42.49 1.34
CA LEU A 105 -13.43 41.23 0.88
C LEU A 105 -13.43 40.21 2.03
N ASP A 106 -14.58 40.02 2.66
CA ASP A 106 -14.75 39.07 3.78
C ASP A 106 -14.91 37.63 3.28
N GLY A 107 -13.85 36.93 2.84
CA GLY A 107 -13.93 35.51 2.48
C GLY A 107 -12.65 34.93 1.87
N PRO A 108 -12.43 33.61 1.91
CA PRO A 108 -11.19 33.02 1.40
C PRO A 108 -11.12 33.10 -0.14
N LEU A 109 -9.91 33.39 -0.63
CA LEU A 109 -9.52 33.29 -2.02
C LEU A 109 -8.83 31.95 -2.26
N VAL A 110 -9.31 31.20 -3.25
CA VAL A 110 -8.68 29.96 -3.70
C VAL A 110 -8.60 29.95 -5.23
N PHE A 111 -7.55 29.34 -5.76
CA PHE A 111 -7.27 29.42 -7.20
C PHE A 111 -6.65 28.14 -7.75
N TYR A 112 -6.78 27.94 -9.06
CA TYR A 112 -6.05 26.91 -9.78
C TYR A 112 -5.67 27.38 -11.19
N LEU A 113 -4.46 27.05 -11.63
CA LEU A 113 -3.93 27.49 -12.91
C LEU A 113 -3.68 26.24 -13.75
N PHE A 114 -4.50 26.04 -14.78
CA PHE A 114 -4.31 24.95 -15.74
C PHE A 114 -3.10 25.27 -16.63
N ASP A 115 -2.26 24.28 -16.88
CA ASP A 115 -1.08 24.37 -17.74
C ASP A 115 -1.06 23.13 -18.62
N LYS A 116 -1.21 23.29 -19.95
CA LYS A 116 -1.22 22.18 -20.91
C LYS A 116 0.09 21.38 -20.92
N GLN A 117 1.18 21.97 -20.43
CA GLN A 117 2.47 21.31 -20.31
C GLN A 117 2.58 20.50 -19.00
N SER A 118 1.64 20.60 -18.07
CA SER A 118 1.60 19.86 -16.79
C SER A 118 0.72 18.61 -16.87
N ASN A 119 1.03 17.60 -16.06
CA ASN A 119 0.25 16.35 -15.94
C ASN A 119 -1.01 16.52 -15.08
N GLU A 120 -1.07 17.63 -14.34
CA GLU A 120 -2.13 17.93 -13.39
C GLU A 120 -3.14 18.90 -14.02
N ASN A 121 -3.31 18.87 -15.35
CA ASN A 121 -4.19 19.78 -16.08
C ASN A 121 -5.64 19.26 -16.23
N ASN A 122 -6.09 18.36 -15.35
CA ASN A 122 -7.44 17.80 -15.37
C ASN A 122 -8.34 18.39 -14.26
N ALA A 123 -9.66 18.18 -14.39
CA ALA A 123 -10.68 18.65 -13.46
C ALA A 123 -10.43 18.18 -12.01
N ASP A 124 -10.02 16.92 -11.86
CA ASP A 124 -9.80 16.29 -10.56
C ASP A 124 -8.67 16.98 -9.78
N SER A 125 -7.58 17.30 -10.46
CA SER A 125 -6.43 18.03 -9.91
C SER A 125 -6.85 19.41 -9.38
N ALA A 126 -7.65 20.14 -10.18
CA ALA A 126 -8.20 21.42 -9.77
C ALA A 126 -9.07 21.30 -8.50
N PHE A 127 -10.01 20.35 -8.46
CA PHE A 127 -10.88 20.16 -7.29
C PHE A 127 -10.10 19.77 -6.02
N ARG A 128 -9.10 18.89 -6.13
CA ARG A 128 -8.23 18.53 -5.00
C ARG A 128 -7.44 19.73 -4.49
N ALA A 129 -6.89 20.56 -5.38
CA ALA A 129 -6.18 21.79 -5.01
C ALA A 129 -7.09 22.78 -4.29
N ILE A 130 -8.30 23.01 -4.82
CA ILE A 130 -9.29 23.91 -4.20
C ILE A 130 -9.69 23.40 -2.81
N LEU A 131 -9.95 22.10 -2.65
CA LEU A 131 -10.30 21.51 -1.36
C LEU A 131 -9.17 21.69 -0.33
N ALA A 132 -7.94 21.41 -0.73
CA ALA A 132 -6.77 21.56 0.12
C ALA A 132 -6.55 23.02 0.54
N GLN A 133 -6.75 23.98 -0.36
CA GLN A 133 -6.67 25.41 -0.05
C GLN A 133 -7.79 25.82 0.92
N LEU A 134 -9.04 25.39 0.70
CA LEU A 134 -10.15 25.71 1.61
C LEU A 134 -9.93 25.16 3.02
N LEU A 135 -9.40 23.93 3.14
CA LEU A 135 -8.99 23.36 4.42
C LEU A 135 -7.89 24.20 5.08
N HIS A 136 -6.87 24.59 4.31
CA HIS A 136 -5.76 25.40 4.82
C HIS A 136 -6.23 26.78 5.31
N CYS A 137 -7.13 27.45 4.58
CA CYS A 137 -7.67 28.76 4.96
C CYS A 137 -8.61 28.71 6.17
N ASN A 138 -9.14 27.54 6.53
CA ASN A 138 -10.14 27.39 7.59
C ASN A 138 -9.65 26.46 8.72
N GLN A 139 -8.34 26.45 9.00
CA GLN A 139 -7.75 25.64 10.06
C GLN A 139 -8.33 25.90 11.47
N SER A 140 -8.93 27.07 11.68
CA SER A 140 -9.58 27.45 12.95
C SER A 140 -11.01 26.94 13.11
N LYS A 141 -11.62 26.35 12.07
CA LYS A 141 -12.99 25.83 12.09
C LYS A 141 -12.98 24.32 12.32
N ASN A 142 -12.85 23.91 13.59
CA ASN A 142 -12.77 22.50 14.01
C ASN A 142 -13.83 21.62 13.35
N GLN A 143 -15.07 22.09 13.24
CA GLN A 143 -16.18 21.33 12.60
C GLN A 143 -15.86 20.89 11.15
N LEU A 144 -15.16 21.70 10.36
CA LEU A 144 -14.81 21.36 8.98
C LEU A 144 -13.67 20.32 8.92
N ILE A 145 -12.73 20.41 9.86
CA ILE A 145 -11.61 19.47 9.99
C ILE A 145 -12.10 18.12 10.50
N ASP A 146 -12.94 18.13 11.54
CA ASP A 146 -13.52 16.93 12.15
C ASP A 146 -14.28 16.11 11.10
N LEU A 147 -14.99 16.76 10.18
CA LEU A 147 -15.69 16.08 9.10
C LEU A 147 -14.75 15.50 8.04
N ALA A 148 -13.69 16.21 7.68
CA ALA A 148 -12.66 15.65 6.81
C ALA A 148 -11.98 14.42 7.46
N ILE A 149 -11.82 14.42 8.79
CA ILE A 149 -11.31 13.27 9.56
C ILE A 149 -12.34 12.14 9.62
N LEU A 150 -13.61 12.42 9.85
CA LEU A 150 -14.68 11.42 9.93
C LEU A 150 -14.93 10.75 8.57
N LEU A 151 -14.96 11.52 7.48
CA LEU A 151 -15.05 10.98 6.13
C LEU A 151 -13.82 10.17 5.76
N LYS A 152 -12.65 10.48 6.31
CA LYS A 152 -11.46 9.64 6.14
C LYS A 152 -11.53 8.33 6.93
N ASN A 153 -12.02 8.37 8.16
CA ASN A 153 -11.87 7.27 9.13
C ASN A 153 -13.10 6.35 9.26
N VAL A 154 -14.32 6.85 9.02
CA VAL A 154 -15.58 6.17 9.36
C VAL A 154 -16.45 5.90 8.15
N GLN A 155 -16.54 6.85 7.21
CA GLN A 155 -17.36 6.74 5.99
C GLN A 155 -16.55 6.73 4.70
N GLY A 156 -15.22 6.69 4.81
CA GLY A 156 -14.34 6.70 3.65
C GLY A 156 -14.29 5.35 2.98
N SER A 157 -13.85 5.35 1.72
CA SER A 157 -13.54 4.14 0.95
C SER A 157 -12.46 3.23 1.58
N GLY A 158 -11.81 3.67 2.67
CA GLY A 158 -10.66 3.00 3.28
C GLY A 158 -9.37 3.13 2.45
N GLN A 159 -9.41 3.85 1.33
CA GLN A 159 -8.28 4.00 0.41
C GLN A 159 -7.25 5.01 0.91
N PRO A 160 -5.97 4.86 0.53
CA PRO A 160 -4.92 5.81 0.91
C PRO A 160 -5.10 7.20 0.29
N VAL A 161 -5.85 7.31 -0.81
CA VAL A 161 -6.16 8.55 -1.52
C VAL A 161 -7.68 8.69 -1.64
N ALA A 162 -8.20 9.89 -1.41
CA ALA A 162 -9.62 10.19 -1.53
C ALA A 162 -10.11 9.98 -2.96
N SER A 163 -11.23 9.29 -3.13
CA SER A 163 -11.99 9.20 -4.37
C SER A 163 -12.55 10.57 -4.76
N MET A 164 -12.86 10.77 -6.05
CA MET A 164 -13.44 12.03 -6.51
C MET A 164 -14.86 12.27 -5.98
N GLY A 165 -15.59 11.21 -5.63
CA GLY A 165 -16.88 11.33 -4.93
C GLY A 165 -16.70 12.00 -3.57
N GLU A 166 -15.75 11.52 -2.76
CA GLU A 166 -15.43 12.10 -1.45
C GLU A 166 -14.97 13.57 -1.57
N VAL A 167 -14.10 13.87 -2.54
CA VAL A 167 -13.60 15.24 -2.79
C VAL A 167 -14.75 16.19 -3.14
N ARG A 168 -15.67 15.79 -4.03
CA ARG A 168 -16.81 16.63 -4.45
C ARG A 168 -17.79 16.88 -3.30
N VAL A 169 -18.09 15.85 -2.50
CA VAL A 169 -18.96 15.97 -1.31
C VAL A 169 -18.37 16.94 -0.30
N LEU A 170 -17.07 16.81 -0.01
CA LEU A 170 -16.36 17.73 0.88
C LEU A 170 -16.36 19.17 0.33
N LEU A 171 -16.07 19.35 -0.96
CA LEU A 171 -16.10 20.67 -1.58
C LEU A 171 -17.47 21.32 -1.46
N GLN A 172 -18.54 20.62 -1.86
CA GLN A 172 -19.91 21.14 -1.77
C GLN A 172 -20.22 21.59 -0.33
N TYR A 173 -19.87 20.76 0.65
CA TYR A 173 -20.10 21.06 2.05
C TYR A 173 -19.32 22.28 2.56
N PHE A 174 -18.05 22.41 2.16
CA PHE A 174 -17.20 23.54 2.51
C PHE A 174 -17.74 24.82 1.89
N LEU A 175 -18.15 24.77 0.62
CA LEU A 175 -18.76 25.89 -0.09
C LEU A 175 -20.07 26.34 0.58
N GLU A 176 -20.87 25.42 1.12
CA GLU A 176 -22.15 25.74 1.81
C GLU A 176 -21.93 26.46 3.15
N ARG A 177 -20.82 26.22 3.84
CA ARG A 177 -20.55 26.76 5.19
C ARG A 177 -19.62 27.94 5.23
N ILE A 178 -18.77 28.08 4.21
CA ILE A 178 -17.86 29.20 4.11
C ILE A 178 -18.55 30.26 3.24
N GLN A 179 -18.86 31.41 3.85
CA GLN A 179 -19.47 32.50 3.11
C GLN A 179 -18.44 33.22 2.23
N ARG A 180 -18.92 33.81 1.13
CA ARG A 180 -18.20 34.82 0.31
C ARG A 180 -16.87 34.34 -0.32
N ILE A 181 -16.79 33.05 -0.65
CA ILE A 181 -15.62 32.44 -1.31
C ILE A 181 -15.39 33.04 -2.69
N THR A 182 -14.11 33.24 -3.04
CA THR A 182 -13.68 33.61 -4.40
C THR A 182 -12.90 32.46 -5.02
N LEU A 183 -13.37 31.98 -6.17
CA LEU A 183 -12.74 30.92 -6.97
C LEU A 183 -12.16 31.54 -8.23
N ILE A 184 -10.86 31.35 -8.48
CA ILE A 184 -10.19 31.85 -9.68
C ILE A 184 -9.57 30.68 -10.45
N PHE A 185 -9.86 30.57 -11.73
CA PHE A 185 -9.29 29.56 -12.61
C PHE A 185 -8.66 30.21 -13.85
N ASP A 186 -7.42 29.86 -14.17
CA ASP A 186 -6.72 30.30 -15.39
C ASP A 186 -6.47 29.13 -16.33
N GLY A 187 -6.48 29.39 -17.63
CA GLY A 187 -6.14 28.40 -18.65
C GLY A 187 -7.23 27.34 -18.86
N LEU A 188 -8.53 27.69 -18.79
CA LEU A 188 -9.59 26.69 -18.96
C LEU A 188 -9.52 25.94 -20.30
N ASP A 189 -9.02 26.58 -21.35
CA ASP A 189 -8.73 25.94 -22.66
C ASP A 189 -7.59 24.92 -22.62
N GLU A 190 -6.77 24.95 -21.57
CA GLU A 190 -5.65 24.04 -21.32
C GLU A 190 -6.04 22.87 -20.41
N CYS A 191 -7.27 22.86 -19.90
CA CYS A 191 -7.81 21.74 -19.14
C CYS A 191 -8.16 20.56 -20.06
N GLN A 192 -7.60 19.38 -19.76
CA GLN A 192 -7.79 18.16 -20.56
C GLN A 192 -9.27 17.80 -20.72
N ASP A 193 -10.08 18.05 -19.70
CA ASP A 193 -11.50 17.71 -19.59
C ASP A 193 -12.34 18.90 -19.11
N HIS A 194 -12.14 20.08 -19.74
CA HIS A 194 -12.79 21.34 -19.35
C HIS A 194 -14.32 21.24 -19.22
N THR A 195 -15.00 20.43 -20.05
CA THR A 195 -16.46 20.21 -19.94
C THR A 195 -16.82 19.52 -18.62
N SER A 196 -16.09 18.47 -18.24
CA SER A 196 -16.27 17.76 -16.97
C SER A 196 -15.97 18.67 -15.78
N PHE A 197 -14.95 19.52 -15.90
CA PHE A 197 -14.63 20.53 -14.89
C PHE A 197 -15.79 21.51 -14.69
N LEU A 198 -16.33 22.08 -15.76
CA LEU A 198 -17.46 23.03 -15.68
C LEU A 198 -18.71 22.38 -15.09
N GLN A 199 -19.04 21.15 -15.48
CA GLN A 199 -20.15 20.38 -14.91
C GLN A 199 -19.94 20.11 -13.41
N GLY A 200 -18.74 19.69 -13.02
CA GLY A 200 -18.37 19.49 -11.62
C GLY A 200 -18.44 20.79 -10.81
N LEU A 201 -17.97 21.91 -11.36
CA LEU A 201 -18.04 23.23 -10.74
C LEU A 201 -19.49 23.67 -10.51
N ALA A 202 -20.36 23.47 -11.51
CA ALA A 202 -21.79 23.74 -11.38
C ALA A 202 -22.46 22.87 -10.31
N GLN A 203 -22.06 21.60 -10.20
CA GLN A 203 -22.58 20.66 -9.21
C GLN A 203 -22.21 21.10 -7.78
N ILE A 204 -20.92 21.36 -7.51
CA ILE A 204 -20.46 21.75 -6.16
C ILE A 204 -20.94 23.14 -5.75
N THR A 205 -21.27 24.01 -6.71
CA THR A 205 -21.82 25.36 -6.46
C THR A 205 -23.34 25.44 -6.59
N SER A 206 -24.04 24.31 -6.75
CA SER A 206 -25.49 24.29 -7.02
C SER A 206 -26.35 24.94 -5.93
N ARG A 207 -25.88 24.92 -4.67
CA ARG A 207 -26.59 25.46 -3.49
C ARG A 207 -25.96 26.74 -2.94
N THR A 208 -24.97 27.29 -3.63
CA THR A 208 -24.15 28.41 -3.16
C THR A 208 -23.92 29.41 -4.28
N CYS A 209 -23.40 30.60 -3.94
CA CYS A 209 -23.11 31.64 -4.92
C CYS A 209 -21.70 32.20 -4.71
N PRO A 210 -20.64 31.40 -4.90
CA PRO A 210 -19.28 31.92 -4.85
C PRO A 210 -19.05 32.92 -5.99
N ARG A 211 -18.07 33.82 -5.81
CA ARG A 211 -17.56 34.63 -6.92
C ARG A 211 -16.61 33.78 -7.74
N ILE A 212 -16.88 33.65 -9.04
CA ILE A 212 -16.07 32.83 -9.94
C ILE A 212 -15.43 33.75 -10.98
N LEU A 213 -14.13 33.58 -11.21
CA LEU A 213 -13.38 34.23 -12.28
C LEU A 213 -12.70 33.15 -13.12
N LEU A 214 -12.96 33.16 -14.42
CA LEU A 214 -12.41 32.21 -15.39
C LEU A 214 -11.62 32.98 -16.44
N PHE A 215 -10.37 32.58 -16.70
CA PHE A 215 -9.60 33.05 -17.84
C PHE A 215 -9.51 31.93 -18.88
N CYS A 216 -9.82 32.25 -20.14
CA CYS A 216 -9.72 31.28 -21.23
C CYS A 216 -9.56 31.95 -22.60
N ARG A 217 -9.29 31.13 -23.62
CA ARG A 217 -9.39 31.55 -25.03
C ARG A 217 -10.87 31.67 -25.47
N PRO A 218 -11.18 32.50 -26.49
CA PRO A 218 -12.55 32.69 -26.98
C PRO A 218 -13.21 31.44 -27.57
N ASN A 219 -12.46 30.38 -27.88
CA ASN A 219 -12.96 29.13 -28.45
C ASN A 219 -13.57 28.18 -27.41
N VAL A 220 -13.46 28.49 -26.11
CA VAL A 220 -14.12 27.71 -25.06
C VAL A 220 -15.58 28.15 -24.98
N THR A 221 -16.48 27.28 -25.41
CA THR A 221 -17.92 27.49 -25.31
C THR A 221 -18.42 27.12 -23.93
N LEU A 222 -19.07 28.05 -23.23
CA LEU A 222 -19.81 27.75 -22.01
C LEU A 222 -21.23 27.35 -22.40
N ASP A 223 -21.66 26.13 -22.07
CA ASP A 223 -23.06 25.77 -22.18
C ASP A 223 -23.89 26.58 -21.18
N ASP A 224 -24.91 27.30 -21.67
CA ASP A 224 -25.80 28.15 -20.87
C ASP A 224 -26.50 27.39 -19.72
N GLY A 225 -26.60 26.05 -19.83
CA GLY A 225 -27.15 25.17 -18.80
C GLY A 225 -26.23 24.93 -17.58
N ILE A 226 -24.92 25.19 -17.69
CA ILE A 226 -23.92 24.80 -16.67
C ILE A 226 -23.69 25.92 -15.65
N LEU A 227 -23.47 27.17 -16.11
CA LEU A 227 -23.19 28.30 -15.21
C LEU A 227 -24.40 29.23 -14.97
N GLY A 228 -25.49 29.09 -15.73
CA GLY A 228 -26.66 29.99 -15.71
C GLY A 228 -26.45 31.24 -16.56
N ARG A 229 -27.51 32.06 -16.75
CA ARG A 229 -27.49 33.23 -17.66
C ARG A 229 -26.80 34.49 -17.09
N ASP A 230 -26.34 34.46 -15.84
CA ASP A 230 -25.83 35.63 -15.11
C ASP A 230 -24.29 35.79 -15.12
N TYR A 231 -23.61 35.48 -16.23
CA TYR A 231 -22.17 35.75 -16.35
C TYR A 231 -21.89 37.01 -17.18
N ARG A 232 -20.76 37.68 -16.93
CA ARG A 232 -20.25 38.75 -17.79
C ARG A 232 -18.96 38.33 -18.47
N ILE A 233 -18.78 38.80 -19.71
CA ILE A 233 -17.56 38.56 -20.48
C ILE A 233 -16.77 39.87 -20.54
N LEU A 234 -15.50 39.82 -20.17
CA LEU A 234 -14.48 40.82 -20.43
C LEU A 234 -13.64 40.30 -21.59
N SER A 235 -13.85 40.85 -22.79
CA SER A 235 -13.03 40.52 -23.95
C SER A 235 -11.82 41.43 -23.97
N LEU A 236 -10.64 40.83 -23.89
CA LEU A 236 -9.35 41.50 -23.96
C LEU A 236 -9.08 41.92 -25.41
N VAL A 237 -9.12 43.23 -25.69
CA VAL A 237 -9.05 43.84 -27.03
C VAL A 237 -7.72 44.55 -27.28
N GLN A 238 -7.47 44.97 -28.52
CA GLN A 238 -6.15 45.36 -29.02
C GLN A 238 -5.50 46.60 -28.38
N GLU A 239 -6.19 47.39 -27.56
CA GLU A 239 -5.63 48.66 -27.04
C GLU A 239 -5.15 48.57 -25.57
N GLU A 240 -5.62 47.59 -24.81
CA GLU A 240 -5.47 47.58 -23.34
C GLU A 240 -4.03 47.31 -22.87
N ASN A 241 -3.29 46.51 -23.64
CA ASN A 241 -1.88 46.20 -23.37
C ASN A 241 -0.90 47.16 -24.03
N PHE A 242 -1.36 48.09 -24.89
CA PHE A 242 -0.48 48.89 -25.75
C PHE A 242 0.60 49.61 -24.93
N LYS A 243 0.18 50.37 -23.91
CA LYS A 243 1.10 51.13 -23.04
C LYS A 243 2.09 50.25 -22.29
N ASP A 244 1.62 49.10 -21.81
CA ASP A 244 2.44 48.16 -21.06
C ASP A 244 3.49 47.49 -21.97
N ILE A 245 3.11 47.14 -23.21
CA ILE A 245 4.01 46.57 -24.22
C ILE A 245 5.04 47.61 -24.68
N GLU A 246 4.62 48.85 -24.96
CA GLU A 246 5.51 49.94 -25.38
C GLU A 246 6.55 50.24 -24.30
N ALA A 247 6.13 50.29 -23.03
CA ALA A 247 7.04 50.46 -21.90
C ALA A 247 8.04 49.29 -21.79
N TYR A 248 7.55 48.06 -21.92
CA TYR A 248 8.38 46.85 -21.89
C TYR A 248 9.42 46.84 -23.04
N LEU A 249 8.99 47.14 -24.27
CA LEU A 249 9.85 47.22 -25.44
C LEU A 249 10.87 48.36 -25.35
N THR A 250 10.46 49.54 -24.87
CA THR A 250 11.37 50.68 -24.70
C THR A 250 12.54 50.32 -23.78
N ILE A 251 12.25 49.65 -22.65
CA ILE A 251 13.29 49.21 -21.71
C ILE A 251 14.17 48.13 -22.35
N GLY A 252 13.58 47.13 -23.00
CA GLY A 252 14.31 46.03 -23.63
C GLY A 252 15.23 46.49 -24.76
N LEU A 253 14.73 47.31 -25.68
CA LEU A 253 15.51 47.90 -26.77
C LEU A 253 16.63 48.79 -26.24
N GLY A 254 16.36 49.60 -25.20
CA GLY A 254 17.38 50.42 -24.55
C GLY A 254 18.56 49.58 -24.06
N ARG A 255 18.30 48.43 -23.43
CA ARG A 255 19.35 47.50 -23.01
C ARG A 255 20.16 46.94 -24.19
N LEU A 256 19.51 46.64 -25.32
CA LEU A 256 20.21 46.16 -26.53
C LEU A 256 21.15 47.22 -27.13
N VAL A 257 20.74 48.49 -27.08
CA VAL A 257 21.57 49.63 -27.49
C VAL A 257 22.73 49.84 -26.53
N GLU A 258 22.48 49.83 -25.21
CA GLU A 258 23.50 49.95 -24.18
C GLU A 258 24.56 48.84 -24.28
N CYS A 259 24.14 47.61 -24.60
CA CYS A 259 25.03 46.48 -24.83
C CYS A 259 25.68 46.47 -26.22
N GLN A 260 25.52 47.52 -27.04
CA GLN A 260 26.05 47.63 -28.40
C GLN A 260 25.62 46.48 -29.34
N LYS A 261 24.51 45.81 -29.02
CA LYS A 261 23.93 44.76 -29.86
C LYS A 261 23.09 45.35 -31.00
N LEU A 262 22.43 46.48 -30.74
CA LEU A 262 21.55 47.17 -31.69
C LEU A 262 22.05 48.60 -31.92
N ILE A 263 22.22 48.98 -33.18
CA ILE A 263 22.56 50.35 -33.59
C ILE A 263 21.31 50.98 -34.19
N LEU A 264 20.84 52.05 -33.58
CA LEU A 264 19.64 52.78 -34.01
C LEU A 264 20.03 54.18 -34.48
N GLU A 265 19.53 54.57 -35.65
CA GLU A 265 19.60 55.95 -36.15
C GLU A 265 18.43 56.79 -35.60
N GLU A 266 17.30 56.14 -35.30
CA GLU A 266 16.08 56.75 -34.77
C GLU A 266 15.94 56.59 -33.24
N PRO A 267 15.12 57.41 -32.57
CA PRO A 267 14.88 57.29 -31.13
C PRO A 267 14.27 55.93 -30.76
N ILE A 268 14.76 55.29 -29.69
CA ILE A 268 14.26 54.00 -29.18
C ILE A 268 12.73 53.99 -29.03
N LYS A 269 12.14 55.12 -28.59
CA LYS A 269 10.68 55.25 -28.44
C LYS A 269 9.92 55.09 -29.75
N SER A 270 10.46 55.56 -30.88
CA SER A 270 9.81 55.44 -32.20
C SER A 270 9.72 53.97 -32.58
N LEU A 271 10.85 53.26 -32.53
CA LEU A 271 10.89 51.84 -32.80
C LEU A 271 10.03 51.02 -31.82
N ALA A 272 10.03 51.37 -30.53
CA ALA A 272 9.19 50.71 -29.53
C ALA A 272 7.69 50.89 -29.86
N HIS A 273 7.29 52.07 -30.31
CA HIS A 273 5.93 52.35 -30.76
C HIS A 273 5.54 51.48 -31.96
N ASP A 274 6.38 51.46 -33.00
CA ASP A 274 6.16 50.66 -34.22
C ASP A 274 6.03 49.16 -33.88
N LEU A 275 6.94 48.63 -33.06
CA LEU A 275 6.88 47.24 -32.61
C LEU A 275 5.64 46.94 -31.77
N THR A 276 5.16 47.92 -31.00
CA THR A 276 3.93 47.77 -30.21
C THR A 276 2.72 47.65 -31.12
N GLU A 277 2.59 48.51 -32.14
CA GLU A 277 1.52 48.43 -33.14
C GLU A 277 1.53 47.06 -33.84
N LYS A 278 2.71 46.58 -34.24
CA LYS A 278 2.87 45.28 -34.91
C LYS A 278 2.54 44.09 -34.02
N SER A 279 2.75 44.19 -32.71
CA SER A 279 2.40 43.12 -31.77
C SER A 279 0.90 42.81 -31.71
N LYS A 280 0.04 43.73 -32.20
CA LYS A 280 -1.43 43.67 -32.08
C LYS A 280 -1.86 43.38 -30.63
N SER A 281 -1.17 43.95 -29.64
CA SER A 281 -1.33 43.68 -28.20
C SER A 281 -1.03 42.26 -27.70
N MET A 282 -0.14 41.53 -28.39
CA MET A 282 0.39 40.24 -27.92
C MET A 282 1.72 40.45 -27.18
N PHE A 283 1.68 40.43 -25.85
CA PHE A 283 2.87 40.47 -25.02
C PHE A 283 3.88 39.37 -25.38
N LEU A 284 3.39 38.18 -25.73
CA LEU A 284 4.24 37.07 -26.18
C LEU A 284 5.05 37.45 -27.42
N TRP A 285 4.43 38.12 -28.40
CA TRP A 285 5.13 38.59 -29.60
C TRP A 285 6.23 39.59 -29.26
N ALA A 286 5.92 40.59 -28.43
CA ALA A 286 6.89 41.58 -27.98
C ALA A 286 8.07 40.93 -27.23
N SER A 287 7.78 39.95 -26.36
CA SER A 287 8.81 39.19 -25.64
C SER A 287 9.68 38.33 -26.57
N LEU A 288 9.08 37.66 -27.55
CA LEU A 288 9.79 36.87 -28.56
C LEU A 288 10.64 37.75 -29.46
N MET A 289 10.14 38.93 -29.86
CA MET A 289 10.90 39.89 -30.65
C MET A 289 12.15 40.37 -29.91
N LEU A 290 12.01 40.82 -28.65
CA LEU A 290 13.19 41.20 -27.86
C LEU A 290 14.16 40.04 -27.65
N SER A 291 13.65 38.84 -27.40
CA SER A 291 14.50 37.66 -27.16
C SER A 291 15.23 37.23 -28.44
N TYR A 292 14.56 37.33 -29.59
CA TYR A 292 15.16 37.10 -30.91
C TYR A 292 16.23 38.14 -31.20
N LEU A 293 15.96 39.44 -30.97
CA LEU A 293 16.95 40.51 -31.16
C LEU A 293 18.14 40.38 -30.19
N ASP A 294 17.94 39.93 -28.96
CA ASP A 294 19.01 39.70 -27.98
C ASP A 294 19.87 38.48 -28.30
N SER A 295 19.43 37.63 -29.23
CA SER A 295 20.10 36.41 -29.63
C SER A 295 21.57 36.65 -30.03
N ASP A 296 22.46 35.81 -29.49
CA ASP A 296 23.89 35.80 -29.80
C ASP A 296 24.18 35.45 -31.27
N PHE A 297 23.20 34.87 -31.96
CA PHE A 297 23.39 34.44 -33.34
C PHE A 297 23.06 35.50 -34.38
N LEU A 298 22.59 36.68 -33.98
CA LEU A 298 22.33 37.77 -34.91
C LEU A 298 23.52 38.72 -34.95
N SER A 299 24.00 39.01 -36.14
CA SER A 299 24.89 40.14 -36.37
C SER A 299 24.13 41.47 -36.13
N PRO A 300 24.82 42.59 -35.89
CA PRO A 300 24.16 43.90 -35.85
C PRO A 300 23.33 44.19 -37.10
N ASN A 301 23.80 43.75 -38.27
CA ASN A 301 23.07 43.88 -39.53
C ASN A 301 21.84 42.98 -39.58
N ASP A 302 21.94 41.73 -39.12
CA ASP A 302 20.80 40.80 -39.08
C ASP A 302 19.69 41.33 -38.16
N ARG A 303 20.05 42.04 -37.08
CA ARG A 303 19.07 42.68 -36.18
C ARG A 303 18.36 43.84 -36.87
N GLN A 304 19.08 44.68 -37.61
CA GLN A 304 18.47 45.75 -38.40
C GLN A 304 17.57 45.17 -39.50
N GLU A 305 18.01 44.13 -40.20
CA GLU A 305 17.21 43.44 -41.21
C GLU A 305 15.95 42.79 -40.61
N ALA A 306 16.07 42.16 -39.44
CA ALA A 306 14.92 41.61 -38.71
C ALA A 306 13.88 42.68 -38.34
N ILE A 307 14.34 43.88 -37.99
CA ILE A 307 13.49 45.05 -37.76
C ILE A 307 12.91 45.56 -39.10
N VAL A 308 13.66 45.64 -40.18
CA VAL A 308 13.11 46.14 -41.46
C VAL A 308 12.09 45.16 -42.08
N GLU A 309 12.33 43.85 -41.98
CA GLU A 309 11.43 42.79 -42.48
C GLU A 309 10.14 42.62 -41.63
N MET A 310 9.87 43.53 -40.68
CA MET A 310 8.79 43.49 -39.69
C MET A 310 7.39 43.21 -40.26
N SER A 311 7.12 43.57 -41.51
CA SER A 311 5.82 43.32 -42.18
C SER A 311 5.52 41.85 -42.43
N LEU A 312 6.51 40.95 -42.30
CA LEU A 312 6.36 39.51 -42.51
C LEU A 312 5.97 38.73 -41.23
N PHE A 313 5.76 39.44 -40.10
CA PHE A 313 5.67 38.83 -38.76
C PHE A 313 4.34 39.07 -38.03
N GLU A 314 3.24 39.32 -38.75
CA GLU A 314 1.95 39.64 -38.12
C GLU A 314 1.34 38.49 -37.30
N GLU A 315 1.79 37.25 -37.53
CA GLU A 315 1.30 36.03 -36.87
C GLU A 315 2.44 35.32 -36.11
N LEU A 316 2.14 34.74 -34.94
CA LEU A 316 3.11 34.02 -34.11
C LEU A 316 3.78 32.86 -34.85
N ASP A 317 3.03 32.16 -35.69
CA ASP A 317 3.52 31.01 -36.42
C ASP A 317 4.61 31.37 -37.44
N MET A 318 4.48 32.53 -38.10
CA MET A 318 5.53 33.08 -38.97
C MET A 318 6.79 33.44 -38.17
N PHE A 319 6.60 33.98 -36.96
CA PHE A 319 7.71 34.28 -36.04
C PHE A 319 8.46 32.99 -35.64
N TYR A 320 7.73 31.94 -35.25
CA TYR A 320 8.31 30.63 -34.92
C TYR A 320 9.04 30.01 -36.11
N ALA A 321 8.46 30.07 -37.31
CA ALA A 321 9.09 29.55 -38.52
C ALA A 321 10.41 30.28 -38.84
N LYS A 322 10.47 31.61 -38.68
CA LYS A 322 11.72 32.37 -38.88
C LYS A 322 12.78 32.02 -37.83
N ILE A 323 12.44 31.98 -36.54
CA ILE A 323 13.37 31.54 -35.49
C ILE A 323 13.94 30.17 -35.85
N LEU A 324 13.06 29.22 -36.18
CA LEU A 324 13.46 27.85 -36.46
C LEU A 324 14.35 27.73 -37.69
N ASN A 325 14.02 28.46 -38.77
CA ASN A 325 14.85 28.52 -39.98
C ASN A 325 16.24 29.10 -39.70
N GLN A 326 16.33 30.16 -38.90
CA GLN A 326 17.61 30.77 -38.53
C GLN A 326 18.46 29.80 -37.70
N LEU A 327 17.87 29.14 -36.71
CA LEU A 327 18.56 28.11 -35.92
C LEU A 327 19.09 26.97 -36.80
N TYR A 328 18.29 26.52 -37.79
CA TYR A 328 18.71 25.46 -38.72
C TYR A 328 19.85 25.87 -39.64
N ARG A 329 19.87 27.13 -40.11
CA ARG A 329 20.97 27.70 -40.91
C ARG A 329 22.27 27.78 -40.11
N GLN A 330 22.18 28.13 -38.83
CA GLN A 330 23.33 28.35 -37.95
C GLN A 330 23.86 27.06 -37.31
N CYS A 331 23.09 25.98 -37.33
CA CYS A 331 23.56 24.67 -36.90
C CYS A 331 24.79 24.24 -37.72
N PRO A 332 25.95 24.02 -37.09
CA PRO A 332 27.22 23.78 -37.79
C PRO A 332 27.30 22.40 -38.46
N SER A 333 26.38 21.49 -38.14
CA SER A 333 26.38 20.13 -38.68
C SER A 333 24.97 19.52 -38.73
N LYS A 334 24.82 18.43 -39.50
CA LYS A 334 23.61 17.61 -39.50
C LYS A 334 23.27 17.09 -38.11
N MET A 335 24.27 16.71 -37.31
CA MET A 335 24.06 16.23 -35.94
C MET A 335 23.49 17.32 -35.03
N ALA A 336 23.95 18.57 -35.17
CA ALA A 336 23.39 19.68 -34.40
C ALA A 336 21.90 19.91 -34.72
N ARG A 337 21.51 19.79 -36.00
CA ARG A 337 20.10 19.86 -36.41
C ARG A 337 19.27 18.71 -35.86
N THR A 338 19.80 17.48 -35.89
CA THR A 338 19.14 16.31 -35.29
C THR A 338 18.94 16.48 -33.78
N ASN A 339 19.94 17.02 -33.07
CA ASN A 339 19.80 17.28 -31.64
C ASN A 339 18.75 18.36 -31.37
N LEU A 340 18.66 19.41 -32.21
CA LEU A 340 17.66 20.47 -32.04
C LEU A 340 16.25 19.89 -32.18
N GLN A 341 16.05 19.11 -33.24
CA GLN A 341 14.79 18.42 -33.48
C GLN A 341 14.44 17.49 -32.32
N ARG A 342 15.37 16.65 -31.88
CA ARG A 342 15.16 15.70 -30.77
C ARG A 342 14.83 16.41 -29.46
N LEU A 343 15.51 17.52 -29.15
CA LEU A 343 15.23 18.35 -27.97
C LEU A 343 13.80 18.87 -28.01
N ILE A 344 13.39 19.49 -29.13
CA ILE A 344 12.04 20.04 -29.28
C ILE A 344 10.99 18.92 -29.21
N GLN A 345 11.25 17.76 -29.82
CA GLN A 345 10.33 16.60 -29.76
C GLN A 345 10.10 16.13 -28.31
N TRP A 346 11.17 16.03 -27.51
CA TRP A 346 11.06 15.68 -26.09
C TRP A 346 10.30 16.73 -25.29
N VAL A 347 10.60 18.02 -25.48
CA VAL A 347 9.89 19.09 -24.77
C VAL A 347 8.40 19.14 -25.14
N CYS A 348 8.06 18.83 -26.40
CA CYS A 348 6.67 18.85 -26.88
C CYS A 348 5.83 17.65 -26.45
N LEU A 349 6.41 16.45 -26.41
CA LEU A 349 5.66 15.18 -26.27
C LEU A 349 6.05 14.34 -25.07
N ALA A 350 6.93 14.83 -24.20
CA ALA A 350 7.13 14.21 -22.90
C ALA A 350 5.80 14.16 -22.12
N CYS A 351 5.59 13.08 -21.37
CA CYS A 351 4.41 12.90 -20.55
C CYS A 351 4.33 13.90 -19.39
N ARG A 352 5.44 14.57 -19.04
CA ARG A 352 5.57 15.71 -18.13
C ARG A 352 6.77 16.57 -18.53
N PRO A 353 6.89 17.83 -18.06
CA PRO A 353 8.10 18.61 -18.26
C PRO A 353 9.30 17.86 -17.69
N LEU A 354 10.34 17.72 -18.51
CA LEU A 354 11.59 17.08 -18.11
C LEU A 354 12.43 18.06 -17.30
N GLN A 355 13.04 17.56 -16.22
CA GLN A 355 14.09 18.28 -15.52
C GLN A 355 15.30 18.44 -16.42
N ILE A 356 16.07 19.53 -16.26
CA ILE A 356 17.22 19.81 -17.12
C ILE A 356 18.23 18.66 -17.19
N GLU A 357 18.44 17.94 -16.06
CA GLU A 357 19.33 16.78 -16.01
C GLU A 357 18.73 15.53 -16.66
N GLU A 358 17.41 15.36 -16.62
CA GLU A 358 16.71 14.29 -17.35
C GLU A 358 16.85 14.51 -18.86
N LEU A 359 16.56 15.72 -19.33
CA LEU A 359 16.69 16.08 -20.74
C LEU A 359 18.15 15.93 -21.20
N ARG A 360 19.12 16.33 -20.38
CA ARG A 360 20.55 16.13 -20.68
C ARG A 360 20.89 14.65 -20.89
N SER A 361 20.39 13.79 -20.00
CA SER A 361 20.58 12.34 -20.09
C SER A 361 19.95 11.78 -21.36
N VAL A 362 18.71 12.15 -21.63
CA VAL A 362 17.95 11.72 -22.81
C VAL A 362 18.66 12.07 -24.11
N MET A 363 19.16 13.30 -24.22
CA MET A 363 19.87 13.77 -25.42
C MET A 363 21.15 12.95 -25.72
N ALA A 364 21.71 12.27 -24.72
CA ALA A 364 22.88 11.42 -24.86
C ALA A 364 22.56 9.94 -25.15
N ILE A 365 21.30 9.51 -25.02
CA ILE A 365 20.90 8.11 -25.24
C ILE A 365 21.17 7.71 -26.69
N GLU A 366 21.90 6.61 -26.86
CA GLU A 366 22.11 5.90 -28.11
C GLU A 366 21.39 4.55 -28.03
N VAL A 367 20.26 4.44 -28.72
CA VAL A 367 19.37 3.29 -28.66
C VAL A 367 20.10 1.98 -28.92
N GLY A 368 20.01 1.03 -27.99
CA GLY A 368 20.66 -0.28 -28.07
C GLY A 368 22.04 -0.36 -27.42
N SER A 369 22.53 0.71 -26.79
CA SER A 369 23.82 0.74 -26.10
C SER A 369 23.79 1.62 -24.84
N PRO A 370 24.68 1.40 -23.86
CA PRO A 370 24.80 2.28 -22.69
C PRO A 370 25.19 3.71 -23.09
N THR A 371 24.65 4.69 -22.39
CA THR A 371 24.94 6.11 -22.57
C THR A 371 26.41 6.40 -22.27
N LYS A 372 27.09 7.06 -23.20
CA LYS A 372 28.50 7.43 -23.07
C LYS A 372 28.63 8.87 -22.60
N GLU A 373 29.53 9.13 -21.67
CA GLU A 373 29.83 10.50 -21.21
C GLU A 373 30.24 11.43 -22.36
N SER A 374 30.90 10.90 -23.39
CA SER A 374 31.31 11.66 -24.59
C SER A 374 30.14 12.16 -25.46
N ARG A 375 28.91 11.66 -25.23
CA ARG A 375 27.68 12.14 -25.88
C ARG A 375 26.98 13.24 -25.10
N LEU A 376 27.35 13.47 -23.83
CA LEU A 376 26.74 14.51 -23.01
C LEU A 376 27.13 15.88 -23.55
N ILE A 377 26.13 16.71 -23.80
CA ILE A 377 26.35 18.09 -24.21
C ILE A 377 26.86 18.89 -23.01
N SER A 378 28.04 19.50 -23.16
CA SER A 378 28.64 20.37 -22.14
C SER A 378 27.84 21.66 -21.93
N ASN A 379 27.86 22.18 -20.70
CA ASN A 379 27.12 23.40 -20.30
C ASN A 379 25.65 23.36 -20.73
N PHE A 380 25.00 22.20 -20.59
CA PHE A 380 23.70 21.91 -21.19
C PHE A 380 22.64 22.98 -20.92
N GLU A 381 22.52 23.46 -19.68
CA GLU A 381 21.59 24.52 -19.29
C GLU A 381 21.72 25.78 -20.18
N LYS A 382 22.94 26.30 -20.36
CA LYS A 382 23.21 27.44 -21.25
C LYS A 382 23.00 27.07 -22.72
N THR A 383 23.33 25.84 -23.09
CA THR A 383 23.22 25.35 -24.46
C THR A 383 21.76 25.19 -24.89
N VAL A 384 20.85 24.73 -24.03
CA VAL A 384 19.41 24.56 -24.36
C VAL A 384 18.79 25.87 -24.81
N VAL A 385 19.00 26.95 -24.03
CA VAL A 385 18.44 28.28 -24.34
C VAL A 385 19.00 28.80 -25.67
N LYS A 386 20.30 28.64 -25.92
CA LYS A 386 20.93 29.03 -27.19
C LYS A 386 20.39 28.19 -28.35
N MET A 387 20.39 26.87 -28.20
CA MET A 387 20.03 25.92 -29.24
C MET A 387 18.60 26.08 -29.74
N THR A 388 17.69 26.58 -28.89
CA THR A 388 16.26 26.70 -29.17
C THR A 388 15.78 28.11 -29.49
N GLY A 389 16.66 29.12 -29.46
CA GLY A 389 16.37 30.49 -29.92
C GLY A 389 15.15 31.13 -29.28
N ALA A 390 14.97 30.96 -27.97
CA ALA A 390 13.83 31.45 -27.17
C ALA A 390 12.48 30.72 -27.36
N LEU A 391 12.44 29.58 -28.06
CA LEU A 391 11.25 28.71 -28.11
C LEU A 391 11.06 27.87 -26.85
N VAL A 392 12.16 27.61 -26.13
CA VAL A 392 12.21 26.80 -24.91
C VAL A 392 12.85 27.64 -23.80
N GLU A 393 12.34 27.50 -22.59
CA GLU A 393 12.87 28.12 -21.38
C GLU A 393 13.12 27.09 -20.29
N ILE A 394 13.95 27.47 -19.31
CA ILE A 394 14.19 26.70 -18.10
C ILE A 394 13.49 27.45 -16.98
N SER A 395 12.49 26.81 -16.40
CA SER A 395 11.68 27.41 -15.33
C SER A 395 12.43 27.36 -13.98
N SER A 396 11.90 28.05 -12.97
CA SER A 396 12.52 28.16 -11.65
C SER A 396 12.69 26.81 -10.93
N ASP A 397 11.85 25.82 -11.24
CA ASP A 397 11.96 24.45 -10.70
C ASP A 397 12.95 23.57 -11.49
N ARG A 398 13.68 24.17 -12.44
CA ARG A 398 14.63 23.54 -13.39
C ARG A 398 14.00 22.57 -14.39
N SER A 399 12.69 22.58 -14.55
CA SER A 399 12.03 21.91 -15.68
C SER A 399 12.15 22.73 -16.96
N VAL A 400 12.33 22.02 -18.07
CA VAL A 400 12.46 22.56 -19.42
C VAL A 400 11.08 22.56 -20.08
N ARG A 401 10.63 23.74 -20.52
CA ARG A 401 9.27 23.96 -21.03
C ARG A 401 9.30 24.79 -22.30
N LEU A 402 8.28 24.67 -23.13
CA LEU A 402 8.03 25.63 -24.20
C LEU A 402 7.71 26.99 -23.58
N ILE A 403 8.20 28.06 -24.22
CA ILE A 403 7.95 29.44 -23.79
C ILE A 403 6.45 29.76 -23.72
N HIS A 404 5.64 29.07 -24.54
CA HIS A 404 4.18 29.13 -24.57
C HIS A 404 3.57 27.94 -25.33
N THR A 405 2.35 27.53 -24.98
CA THR A 405 1.59 26.42 -25.58
C THR A 405 1.38 26.57 -27.10
N SER A 406 1.33 27.79 -27.63
CA SER A 406 1.23 28.04 -29.08
C SER A 406 2.43 27.50 -29.87
N VAL A 407 3.60 27.32 -29.25
CA VAL A 407 4.74 26.67 -29.90
C VAL A 407 4.45 25.19 -30.16
N LEU A 408 3.78 24.51 -29.22
CA LEU A 408 3.33 23.14 -29.41
C LEU A 408 2.33 23.06 -30.57
N GLU A 409 1.37 23.98 -30.61
CA GLU A 409 0.38 24.10 -31.69
C GLU A 409 1.07 24.29 -33.05
N PHE A 410 2.06 25.19 -33.13
CA PHE A 410 2.87 25.41 -34.33
C PHE A 410 3.55 24.13 -34.84
N PHE A 411 4.07 23.28 -33.96
CA PHE A 411 4.72 22.04 -34.35
C PHE A 411 3.74 20.90 -34.70
N THR A 412 2.53 20.92 -34.15
CA THR A 412 1.55 19.81 -34.23
C THR A 412 0.41 20.05 -35.22
N GLN A 413 0.18 21.26 -35.69
CA GLN A 413 -0.80 21.53 -36.75
C GLN A 413 -0.45 20.77 -38.04
N ALA A 414 -1.36 19.89 -38.46
CA ALA A 414 -1.35 19.23 -39.76
C ALA A 414 -1.73 20.26 -40.84
N LEU A 415 -0.90 20.39 -41.88
CA LEU A 415 -1.17 21.33 -42.97
C LEU A 415 -2.35 20.80 -43.80
N GLU A 416 -3.49 21.49 -43.76
CA GLU A 416 -4.58 21.29 -44.72
C GLU A 416 -4.36 22.06 -46.04
N ASP A 417 -3.35 22.92 -46.19
CA ASP A 417 -3.09 23.61 -47.46
C ASP A 417 -1.59 23.82 -47.76
N SER A 418 -1.15 23.29 -48.90
CA SER A 418 0.22 23.40 -49.48
C SER A 418 0.63 24.84 -49.87
N THR A 419 -0.31 25.78 -49.80
CA THR A 419 -0.13 27.20 -50.15
C THR A 419 0.11 28.07 -48.91
N SER A 420 0.01 27.51 -47.70
CA SER A 420 0.23 28.26 -46.46
C SER A 420 1.71 28.61 -46.28
N PRO A 421 2.06 29.84 -45.84
CA PRO A 421 3.41 30.26 -45.45
C PRO A 421 4.10 29.31 -44.44
N LEU A 422 3.30 28.56 -43.68
CA LEU A 422 3.71 27.49 -42.75
C LEU A 422 4.45 26.32 -43.41
N SER A 423 4.38 26.19 -44.74
CA SER A 423 5.08 25.16 -45.52
C SER A 423 6.61 25.33 -45.50
N GLN A 424 7.13 26.46 -45.01
CA GLN A 424 8.56 26.76 -44.91
C GLN A 424 9.21 26.33 -43.59
N ARG A 425 8.50 25.63 -42.69
CA ARG A 425 9.08 25.16 -41.42
C ARG A 425 10.08 24.01 -41.65
N PRO A 426 11.27 24.03 -41.00
CA PRO A 426 12.28 22.98 -41.18
C PRO A 426 11.84 21.55 -40.85
N PHE A 427 10.91 21.37 -39.91
CA PHE A 427 10.35 20.06 -39.56
C PHE A 427 8.97 20.20 -38.89
N THR A 428 8.26 19.07 -38.79
CA THR A 428 6.97 18.93 -38.10
C THR A 428 7.03 17.83 -37.05
N ILE A 429 6.06 17.82 -36.13
CA ILE A 429 5.92 16.80 -35.09
C ILE A 429 4.75 15.89 -35.45
N ASP A 430 5.07 14.68 -35.91
CA ASP A 430 4.13 13.56 -35.93
C ASP A 430 4.11 12.91 -34.55
N ALA A 431 3.07 13.21 -33.78
CA ALA A 431 2.93 12.74 -32.40
C ALA A 431 2.99 11.20 -32.30
N THR A 432 2.36 10.50 -33.24
CA THR A 432 2.35 9.02 -33.26
C THR A 432 3.77 8.50 -33.51
N ALA A 433 4.46 9.00 -34.53
CA ALA A 433 5.83 8.56 -34.83
C ALA A 433 6.80 8.87 -33.69
N ILE A 434 6.66 10.03 -33.05
CA ILE A 434 7.56 10.42 -31.96
C ILE A 434 7.31 9.60 -30.71
N HIS A 435 6.06 9.32 -30.33
CA HIS A 435 5.78 8.44 -29.19
C HIS A 435 6.38 7.04 -29.34
N HIS A 436 6.48 6.49 -30.56
CA HIS A 436 7.24 5.25 -30.79
C HIS A 436 8.71 5.41 -30.40
N THR A 437 9.35 6.50 -30.84
CA THR A 437 10.75 6.81 -30.53
C THR A 437 10.95 7.05 -29.03
N LEU A 438 10.09 7.84 -28.37
CA LEU A 438 10.21 8.12 -26.93
C LEU A 438 10.06 6.83 -26.10
N ALA A 439 9.12 5.96 -26.47
CA ALA A 439 8.95 4.66 -25.82
C ALA A 439 10.19 3.77 -25.97
N VAL A 440 10.78 3.71 -27.17
CA VAL A 440 12.02 2.95 -27.42
C VAL A 440 13.19 3.53 -26.64
N GLU A 441 13.33 4.85 -26.56
CA GLU A 441 14.39 5.49 -25.77
C GLU A 441 14.23 5.20 -24.27
N CYS A 442 13.00 5.21 -23.73
CA CYS A 442 12.73 4.79 -22.35
C CYS A 442 13.10 3.33 -22.11
N LEU A 443 12.68 2.41 -22.99
CA LEU A 443 13.00 0.99 -22.89
C LEU A 443 14.51 0.73 -23.03
N SER A 444 15.17 1.45 -23.94
CA SER A 444 16.62 1.39 -24.09
C SER A 444 17.33 1.83 -22.81
N TYR A 445 16.88 2.93 -22.20
CA TYR A 445 17.46 3.40 -20.93
C TYR A 445 17.31 2.34 -19.83
N ILE A 446 16.14 1.73 -19.69
CA ILE A 446 15.89 0.65 -18.71
C ILE A 446 16.78 -0.58 -19.00
N LEU A 447 17.02 -0.92 -20.27
CA LEU A 447 17.79 -2.09 -20.67
C LEU A 447 19.32 -1.94 -20.51
N TYR A 448 19.83 -0.73 -20.77
CA TYR A 448 21.26 -0.49 -20.95
C TYR A 448 21.89 0.47 -19.94
N ASP A 449 21.10 1.38 -19.34
CA ASP A 449 21.60 2.41 -18.42
C ASP A 449 21.16 2.16 -16.96
N ALA A 450 19.96 1.62 -16.75
CA ALA A 450 19.47 1.31 -15.41
C ALA A 450 20.35 0.22 -14.73
N PRO A 451 20.57 0.31 -13.41
CA PRO A 451 21.37 -0.67 -12.69
C PRO A 451 20.70 -2.04 -12.72
N LYS A 452 21.48 -3.08 -12.99
CA LYS A 452 21.03 -4.48 -13.05
C LYS A 452 21.21 -5.19 -11.70
N GLU A 453 21.09 -4.43 -10.63
CA GLU A 453 21.32 -4.81 -9.25
C GLU A 453 20.39 -3.97 -8.33
N PRO A 454 20.17 -4.39 -7.07
CA PRO A 454 19.20 -3.71 -6.20
C PRO A 454 19.57 -2.25 -5.94
N LEU A 455 18.66 -1.32 -6.23
CA LEU A 455 18.82 0.10 -5.94
C LEU A 455 19.05 0.35 -4.45
N SER A 456 18.40 -0.45 -3.60
CA SER A 456 18.60 -0.49 -2.15
C SER A 456 20.04 -0.80 -1.71
N GLN A 457 20.79 -1.60 -2.47
CA GLN A 457 22.20 -1.87 -2.19
C GLN A 457 23.12 -0.71 -2.61
N ILE A 458 22.82 -0.08 -3.75
CA ILE A 458 23.62 1.05 -4.25
C ILE A 458 23.38 2.30 -3.40
N PHE A 459 22.16 2.48 -2.89
CA PHE A 459 21.73 3.67 -2.17
C PHE A 459 20.89 3.31 -0.92
N PRO A 460 21.54 2.97 0.20
CA PRO A 460 20.86 2.48 1.42
C PRO A 460 20.01 3.54 2.17
N ALA A 461 19.92 4.77 1.66
CA ALA A 461 19.26 5.89 2.34
C ALA A 461 17.90 6.23 1.72
N GLY A 462 16.81 5.71 2.32
CA GLY A 462 15.42 6.22 2.22
C GLY A 462 14.76 6.27 0.82
N PRO A 463 13.45 6.60 0.76
CA PRO A 463 12.73 6.69 -0.52
C PRO A 463 13.30 7.84 -1.38
N VAL A 464 13.65 7.48 -2.63
CA VAL A 464 14.29 8.32 -3.66
C VAL A 464 15.51 9.09 -3.15
N SER A 465 16.61 8.37 -2.94
CA SER A 465 17.90 9.00 -2.64
C SER A 465 18.26 10.03 -3.74
N PRO A 466 18.62 11.29 -3.39
CA PRO A 466 19.13 12.28 -4.34
C PRO A 466 20.33 11.77 -5.16
N LEU A 467 21.03 10.76 -4.63
CA LEU A 467 22.15 10.11 -5.31
C LEU A 467 21.71 9.27 -6.52
N ILE A 468 20.53 8.62 -6.45
CA ILE A 468 19.93 7.91 -7.60
C ILE A 468 19.66 8.92 -8.71
N LEU A 469 18.98 10.02 -8.39
CA LEU A 469 18.65 11.08 -9.35
C LEU A 469 19.90 11.73 -9.95
N ARG A 470 21.01 11.77 -9.21
CA ARG A 470 22.29 12.29 -9.74
C ARG A 470 22.98 11.31 -10.70
N LYS A 471 22.92 10.00 -10.42
CA LYS A 471 23.60 8.97 -11.22
C LYS A 471 22.76 8.48 -12.40
N PHE A 472 21.44 8.40 -12.22
CA PHE A 472 20.47 7.95 -13.21
C PHE A 472 19.31 8.97 -13.33
N PRO A 473 19.56 10.18 -13.87
CA PRO A 473 18.57 11.25 -13.87
C PRO A 473 17.25 10.86 -14.52
N PHE A 474 17.30 10.11 -15.63
CA PHE A 474 16.13 9.77 -16.44
C PHE A 474 15.39 8.49 -16.00
N LEU A 475 15.88 7.79 -14.96
CA LEU A 475 15.36 6.47 -14.57
C LEU A 475 13.86 6.51 -14.25
N PHE A 476 13.42 7.41 -13.37
CA PHE A 476 12.04 7.42 -12.92
C PHE A 476 11.07 7.89 -14.00
N TYR A 477 11.50 8.80 -14.88
CA TYR A 477 10.70 9.13 -16.05
C TYR A 477 10.52 7.90 -16.94
N ALA A 478 11.61 7.23 -17.32
CA ALA A 478 11.56 6.07 -18.20
C ALA A 478 10.69 4.95 -17.62
N VAL A 479 10.88 4.63 -16.33
CA VAL A 479 10.17 3.58 -15.61
C VAL A 479 8.66 3.83 -15.55
N VAL A 480 8.24 5.09 -15.32
CA VAL A 480 6.83 5.46 -15.15
C VAL A 480 6.12 5.66 -16.49
N PHE A 481 6.78 6.27 -17.49
CA PHE A 481 6.10 6.80 -18.68
C PHE A 481 6.34 6.01 -19.97
N TRP A 482 7.21 4.98 -19.99
CA TRP A 482 7.39 4.17 -21.21
C TRP A 482 6.05 3.55 -21.68
N THR A 483 5.21 3.09 -20.76
CA THR A 483 3.89 2.52 -21.05
C THR A 483 2.94 3.57 -21.62
N SER A 484 2.95 4.78 -21.07
CA SER A 484 2.14 5.90 -21.57
C SER A 484 2.51 6.26 -23.01
N HIS A 485 3.81 6.29 -23.33
CA HIS A 485 4.28 6.50 -24.70
C HIS A 485 3.89 5.34 -25.64
N VAL A 486 3.96 4.09 -25.18
CA VAL A 486 3.48 2.94 -25.97
C VAL A 486 1.98 3.05 -26.26
N THR A 487 1.16 3.36 -25.25
CA THR A 487 -0.29 3.51 -25.43
C THR A 487 -0.63 4.65 -26.41
N ALA A 488 0.06 5.79 -26.31
CA ALA A 488 -0.10 6.89 -27.25
C ALA A 488 0.33 6.51 -28.69
N ALA A 489 1.44 5.77 -28.82
CA ALA A 489 1.94 5.27 -30.10
C ALA A 489 0.95 4.29 -30.77
N ILE A 490 0.31 3.41 -30.00
CA ILE A 490 -0.66 2.43 -30.51
C ILE A 490 -1.97 3.09 -30.92
N ARG A 491 -2.54 3.97 -30.07
CA ARG A 491 -3.81 4.66 -30.35
C ARG A 491 -3.76 5.44 -31.66
N GLY A 492 -2.67 6.17 -31.89
CA GLY A 492 -2.47 6.95 -33.11
C GLY A 492 -2.33 6.14 -34.40
N GLY A 493 -2.10 4.82 -34.32
CA GLY A 493 -2.00 3.93 -35.48
C GLY A 493 -3.32 3.30 -35.95
N THR A 494 -4.37 3.34 -35.12
CA THR A 494 -5.68 2.73 -35.43
C THR A 494 -6.61 3.61 -36.26
N THR A 495 -6.33 4.91 -36.35
CA THR A 495 -7.19 5.90 -37.03
C THR A 495 -6.81 6.16 -38.48
N SER A 496 -5.67 5.66 -38.98
CA SER A 496 -5.25 5.83 -40.38
C SER A 496 -5.72 4.66 -41.26
N THR A 497 -7.01 4.62 -41.59
CA THR A 497 -7.53 3.82 -42.70
C THR A 497 -7.12 4.48 -44.03
N GLY A 498 -6.02 4.02 -44.63
CA GLY A 498 -5.64 4.39 -46.00
C GLY A 498 -4.16 4.70 -46.17
N ASN A 499 -3.46 3.85 -46.92
CA ASN A 499 -2.05 3.93 -47.33
C ASN A 499 -0.97 3.81 -46.22
N SER A 500 -0.38 2.62 -46.18
CA SER A 500 0.79 2.20 -45.43
C SER A 500 1.94 3.22 -45.45
N ASN A 501 2.02 4.07 -44.43
CA ASN A 501 3.22 4.87 -44.17
C ASN A 501 4.35 3.91 -43.72
N SER A 502 5.24 3.52 -44.64
CA SER A 502 6.27 2.49 -44.40
C SER A 502 7.18 2.81 -43.21
N ASN A 503 7.30 4.10 -42.85
CA ASN A 503 8.05 4.57 -41.69
C ASN A 503 7.38 4.20 -40.35
N LEU A 504 6.07 4.47 -40.20
CA LEU A 504 5.33 4.10 -38.98
C LEU A 504 5.34 2.59 -38.75
N LYS A 505 5.26 1.80 -39.84
CA LYS A 505 5.43 0.34 -39.76
C LYS A 505 6.78 -0.05 -39.16
N ARG A 506 7.88 0.56 -39.63
CA ARG A 506 9.24 0.29 -39.12
C ARG A 506 9.39 0.70 -37.65
N LEU A 507 8.85 1.86 -37.28
CA LEU A 507 8.87 2.34 -35.88
C LEU A 507 8.08 1.41 -34.96
N TYR A 508 6.93 0.91 -35.40
CA TYR A 508 6.15 -0.08 -34.68
C TYR A 508 6.92 -1.40 -34.50
N GLU A 509 7.50 -1.95 -35.57
CA GLU A 509 8.32 -3.18 -35.49
C GLU A 509 9.51 -3.01 -34.53
N PHE A 510 10.15 -1.84 -34.55
CA PHE A 510 11.25 -1.50 -33.66
C PHE A 510 10.79 -1.36 -32.21
N LEU A 511 9.63 -0.74 -31.95
CA LEU A 511 9.04 -0.66 -30.61
C LEU A 511 8.74 -2.06 -30.05
N MET A 512 8.09 -2.91 -30.84
CA MET A 512 7.77 -4.28 -30.42
C MET A 512 9.04 -5.09 -30.13
N LEU A 513 10.11 -4.92 -30.92
CA LEU A 513 11.41 -5.54 -30.66
C LEU A 513 11.96 -5.15 -29.27
N TYR A 514 11.89 -3.87 -28.90
CA TYR A 514 12.39 -3.41 -27.59
C TYR A 514 11.52 -3.85 -26.42
N ILE A 515 10.19 -3.92 -26.61
CA ILE A 515 9.29 -4.54 -25.62
C ILE A 515 9.67 -6.01 -25.43
N GLY A 516 9.91 -6.75 -26.52
CA GLY A 516 10.39 -8.13 -26.47
C GLY A 516 11.71 -8.27 -25.70
N ARG A 517 12.71 -7.44 -26.02
CA ARG A 517 14.01 -7.42 -25.31
C ARG A 517 13.88 -7.11 -23.82
N PHE A 518 13.01 -6.18 -23.45
CA PHE A 518 12.70 -5.89 -22.06
C PHE A 518 12.15 -7.13 -21.35
N LEU A 519 11.11 -7.77 -21.93
CA LEU A 519 10.52 -8.99 -21.38
C LEU A 519 11.48 -10.19 -21.36
N ASP A 520 12.49 -10.23 -22.23
CA ASP A 520 13.55 -11.25 -22.25
C ASP A 520 14.61 -11.03 -21.17
N THR A 521 14.77 -9.80 -20.69
CA THR A 521 15.88 -9.42 -19.80
C THR A 521 15.40 -9.37 -18.34
N LYS A 522 15.42 -10.52 -17.66
CA LYS A 522 14.96 -10.64 -16.26
C LYS A 522 15.53 -9.58 -15.31
N LEU A 523 16.82 -9.28 -15.43
CA LEU A 523 17.48 -8.25 -14.60
C LEU A 523 16.87 -6.86 -14.81
N ALA A 524 16.56 -6.50 -16.07
CA ALA A 524 15.97 -5.20 -16.39
C ALA A 524 14.52 -5.12 -15.89
N VAL A 525 13.74 -6.20 -16.02
CA VAL A 525 12.38 -6.28 -15.46
C VAL A 525 12.41 -6.15 -13.94
N THR A 526 13.35 -6.83 -13.27
CA THR A 526 13.49 -6.79 -11.79
C THR A 526 13.85 -5.40 -11.31
N ALA A 527 14.81 -4.74 -11.98
CA ALA A 527 15.19 -3.36 -11.68
C ALA A 527 14.05 -2.37 -11.96
N TRP A 528 13.30 -2.56 -13.06
CA TRP A 528 12.12 -1.76 -13.37
C TRP A 528 11.04 -1.90 -12.31
N ILE A 529 10.78 -3.12 -11.82
CA ILE A 529 9.87 -3.39 -10.70
C ILE A 529 10.29 -2.56 -9.48
N GLU A 530 11.51 -2.75 -8.96
CA GLU A 530 11.98 -2.00 -7.77
C GLU A 530 11.84 -0.48 -7.96
N ALA A 531 12.28 0.04 -9.11
CA ALA A 531 12.20 1.46 -9.44
C ALA A 531 10.76 1.99 -9.55
N ALA A 532 9.82 1.17 -10.04
CA ALA A 532 8.43 1.55 -10.19
C ALA A 532 7.71 1.65 -8.84
N TRP A 533 7.99 0.74 -7.90
CA TRP A 533 7.44 0.82 -6.54
C TRP A 533 8.00 2.02 -5.75
N LEU A 534 9.25 2.44 -6.02
CA LEU A 534 9.79 3.69 -5.48
C LEU A 534 9.03 4.95 -5.95
N CYS A 535 8.33 4.88 -7.10
CA CYS A 535 7.52 5.95 -7.66
C CYS A 535 6.03 5.91 -7.26
N GLY A 536 5.61 4.97 -6.41
CA GLY A 536 4.26 4.92 -5.87
C GLY A 536 3.39 3.74 -6.31
N GLU A 537 3.83 2.96 -7.32
CA GLU A 537 3.35 1.62 -7.78
C GLU A 537 3.47 1.51 -9.32
N PRO A 538 3.83 0.34 -9.90
CA PRO A 538 3.87 0.18 -11.34
C PRO A 538 2.50 0.29 -12.00
N ASN A 539 2.47 0.96 -13.15
CA ASN A 539 1.28 1.10 -13.97
C ASN A 539 1.55 0.69 -15.42
N LEU A 540 0.91 -0.39 -15.86
CA LEU A 540 0.98 -0.89 -17.23
C LEU A 540 -0.05 -0.25 -18.17
N GLY A 541 -0.78 0.79 -17.75
CA GLY A 541 -1.43 1.75 -18.65
C GLY A 541 -2.37 1.17 -19.71
N GLY A 542 -3.15 0.13 -19.37
CA GLY A 542 -4.06 -0.54 -20.30
C GLY A 542 -3.39 -1.31 -21.45
N LEU A 543 -2.05 -1.46 -21.43
CA LEU A 543 -1.30 -2.22 -22.45
C LEU A 543 -1.70 -3.70 -22.53
N ALA A 544 -2.30 -4.23 -21.46
CA ALA A 544 -2.77 -5.60 -21.40
C ALA A 544 -4.19 -5.78 -21.96
N ASP A 545 -4.88 -4.69 -22.32
CA ASP A 545 -6.24 -4.78 -22.86
C ASP A 545 -6.19 -5.34 -24.29
N PRO A 546 -6.74 -6.55 -24.53
CA PRO A 546 -6.75 -7.16 -25.85
C PRO A 546 -7.45 -6.28 -26.88
N MET A 547 -8.48 -5.49 -26.48
CA MET A 547 -9.22 -4.64 -27.41
C MET A 547 -8.37 -3.53 -28.01
N ASN A 548 -7.33 -3.06 -27.31
CA ASN A 548 -6.39 -2.07 -27.82
C ASN A 548 -5.33 -2.69 -28.76
N MET A 549 -5.17 -4.01 -28.77
CA MET A 549 -4.08 -4.72 -29.47
C MET A 549 -4.55 -5.70 -30.56
N THR A 550 -5.86 -5.83 -30.81
CA THR A 550 -6.46 -6.77 -31.78
C THR A 550 -6.10 -6.53 -33.26
N ALA A 551 -5.45 -5.41 -33.59
CA ALA A 551 -4.99 -5.08 -34.95
C ALA A 551 -3.47 -5.25 -35.18
N THR A 552 -2.77 -6.02 -34.33
CA THR A 552 -1.29 -5.99 -34.28
C THR A 552 -0.60 -7.11 -35.07
N ARG A 553 0.56 -6.78 -35.68
CA ARG A 553 1.38 -7.67 -36.54
C ARG A 553 2.39 -8.54 -35.77
N SER A 554 2.32 -8.61 -34.44
CA SER A 554 3.31 -9.31 -33.59
C SER A 554 2.65 -10.08 -32.43
N PRO A 555 1.82 -11.09 -32.73
CA PRO A 555 0.96 -11.76 -31.74
C PRO A 555 1.74 -12.42 -30.59
N HIS A 556 2.94 -12.94 -30.86
CA HIS A 556 3.76 -13.59 -29.84
C HIS A 556 4.23 -12.63 -28.73
N ILE A 557 4.58 -11.39 -29.08
CA ILE A 557 5.05 -10.40 -28.09
C ILE A 557 3.86 -9.88 -27.28
N VAL A 558 2.70 -9.69 -27.92
CA VAL A 558 1.46 -9.31 -27.24
C VAL A 558 1.04 -10.37 -26.23
N GLY A 559 1.04 -11.66 -26.60
CA GLY A 559 0.73 -12.74 -25.65
C GLY A 559 1.67 -12.78 -24.44
N ARG A 560 2.95 -12.48 -24.64
CA ARG A 560 3.93 -12.34 -23.54
C ARG A 560 3.66 -11.10 -22.68
N LEU A 561 3.25 -9.99 -23.27
CA LEU A 561 2.91 -8.76 -22.54
C LEU A 561 1.66 -8.95 -21.66
N VAL A 562 0.64 -9.65 -22.17
CA VAL A 562 -0.54 -10.03 -21.39
C VAL A 562 -0.14 -10.93 -20.22
N SER A 563 0.63 -11.99 -20.50
CA SER A 563 1.17 -12.87 -19.46
C SER A 563 1.98 -12.11 -18.39
N PHE A 564 2.76 -11.10 -18.80
CA PHE A 564 3.50 -10.24 -17.88
C PHE A 564 2.58 -9.37 -17.04
N ALA A 565 1.53 -8.79 -17.63
CA ALA A 565 0.55 -8.00 -16.91
C ALA A 565 -0.24 -8.82 -15.89
N ASP A 566 -0.61 -10.06 -16.21
CA ASP A 566 -1.27 -10.97 -15.27
C ASP A 566 -0.36 -11.28 -14.08
N GLU A 567 0.91 -11.60 -14.32
CA GLU A 567 1.90 -11.81 -13.25
C GLU A 567 2.12 -10.56 -12.39
N MET A 568 2.15 -9.37 -13.01
CA MET A 568 2.26 -8.10 -12.29
C MET A 568 1.02 -7.81 -11.43
N ASN A 569 -0.18 -8.16 -11.90
CA ASN A 569 -1.40 -8.05 -11.12
C ASN A 569 -1.38 -8.99 -9.90
N CYS A 570 -0.93 -10.24 -10.07
CA CYS A 570 -0.72 -11.16 -8.95
C CYS A 570 0.30 -10.62 -7.95
N LEU A 571 1.44 -10.09 -8.44
CA LEU A 571 2.47 -9.48 -7.58
C LEU A 571 1.90 -8.30 -6.78
N LYS A 572 1.11 -7.44 -7.43
CA LYS A 572 0.46 -6.29 -6.80
C LYS A 572 -0.55 -6.72 -5.72
N LEU A 573 -1.40 -7.70 -5.99
CA LEU A 573 -2.42 -8.17 -5.04
C LEU A 573 -1.80 -8.88 -3.83
N SER A 574 -0.83 -9.77 -4.07
CA SER A 574 -0.25 -10.61 -3.02
C SER A 574 0.93 -9.96 -2.28
N TRP A 575 1.72 -9.10 -2.94
CA TRP A 575 2.96 -8.56 -2.38
C TRP A 575 3.04 -7.03 -2.39
N GLY A 576 1.98 -6.34 -2.86
CA GLY A 576 1.98 -4.88 -2.97
C GLY A 576 2.24 -4.15 -1.65
N THR A 577 1.79 -4.70 -0.51
CA THR A 577 2.08 -4.14 0.82
C THR A 577 3.56 -4.26 1.17
N VAL A 578 4.15 -5.43 0.94
CA VAL A 578 5.57 -5.69 1.20
C VAL A 578 6.46 -4.83 0.30
N LEU A 579 6.16 -4.74 -1.00
CA LEU A 579 6.94 -3.97 -1.96
C LEU A 579 6.78 -2.45 -1.80
N LYS A 580 5.68 -1.99 -1.20
CA LYS A 580 5.51 -0.58 -0.85
C LYS A 580 6.43 -0.16 0.30
N ASP A 581 6.66 -1.06 1.26
CA ASP A 581 7.52 -0.82 2.41
C ASP A 581 9.01 -1.09 2.08
N ASP A 582 9.29 -2.16 1.32
CA ASP A 582 10.63 -2.56 0.88
C ASP A 582 10.61 -3.02 -0.60
N PRO A 583 10.73 -2.09 -1.56
CA PRO A 583 10.78 -2.42 -2.99
C PRO A 583 11.92 -3.38 -3.36
N GLY A 584 12.99 -3.41 -2.57
CA GLY A 584 14.15 -4.27 -2.77
C GLY A 584 13.85 -5.76 -2.51
N GLU A 585 12.72 -6.08 -1.87
CA GLU A 585 12.31 -7.48 -1.63
C GLU A 585 12.09 -8.25 -2.94
N ILE A 586 11.86 -7.58 -4.09
CA ILE A 586 11.76 -8.24 -5.40
C ILE A 586 13.03 -9.03 -5.77
N TRP A 587 14.19 -8.59 -5.29
CA TRP A 587 15.48 -9.25 -5.52
C TRP A 587 15.73 -10.39 -4.54
N LYS A 588 14.96 -10.45 -3.45
CA LYS A 588 15.18 -11.39 -2.36
C LYS A 588 14.42 -12.70 -2.58
N PRO A 589 14.81 -13.77 -1.86
CA PRO A 589 14.29 -15.11 -2.14
C PRO A 589 12.77 -15.26 -1.93
N SER A 590 12.18 -14.51 -0.99
CA SER A 590 10.79 -14.70 -0.53
C SER A 590 9.77 -14.66 -1.69
N ILE A 591 9.72 -13.55 -2.44
CA ILE A 591 8.71 -13.37 -3.52
C ILE A 591 8.86 -14.46 -4.58
N SER A 592 10.09 -14.72 -5.01
CA SER A 592 10.38 -15.68 -6.07
C SER A 592 10.04 -17.12 -5.67
N ALA A 593 10.17 -17.47 -4.38
CA ALA A 593 9.88 -18.79 -3.86
C ALA A 593 8.37 -19.11 -3.85
N PHE A 594 7.51 -18.10 -3.63
CA PHE A 594 6.05 -18.26 -3.69
C PHE A 594 5.49 -18.12 -5.12
N MET A 595 5.98 -17.17 -5.93
CA MET A 595 5.36 -16.86 -7.23
C MET A 595 5.93 -17.63 -8.43
N LYS A 596 7.15 -18.19 -8.35
CA LYS A 596 7.86 -18.84 -9.46
C LYS A 596 7.81 -18.02 -10.78
N PRO A 597 8.33 -16.78 -10.76
CA PRO A 597 8.10 -15.79 -11.82
C PRO A 597 8.77 -16.12 -13.17
N ARG A 598 8.10 -15.76 -14.27
CA ARG A 598 8.66 -15.93 -15.63
C ARG A 598 9.55 -14.76 -16.04
N PHE A 599 9.17 -13.54 -15.64
CA PHE A 599 9.74 -12.31 -16.21
C PHE A 599 10.83 -11.63 -15.39
N TRP A 600 10.95 -11.92 -14.08
CA TRP A 600 11.99 -11.35 -13.23
C TRP A 600 12.90 -12.42 -12.61
N VAL A 601 13.95 -11.97 -11.92
CA VAL A 601 14.96 -12.85 -11.33
C VAL A 601 14.35 -13.68 -10.19
N SER A 602 14.82 -14.92 -10.09
CA SER A 602 14.55 -15.81 -8.96
C SER A 602 15.90 -16.23 -8.39
N SER A 603 16.10 -16.08 -7.07
CA SER A 603 17.40 -16.35 -6.47
C SER A 603 17.64 -17.85 -6.26
N GLY A 604 16.57 -18.67 -6.18
CA GLY A 604 16.67 -20.11 -5.90
C GLY A 604 17.15 -20.43 -4.47
N GLU A 605 17.47 -19.44 -3.66
CA GLU A 605 18.01 -19.57 -2.31
C GLU A 605 16.92 -19.84 -1.25
N ALA A 606 15.65 -19.72 -1.64
CA ALA A 606 14.51 -20.16 -0.87
C ALA A 606 13.57 -21.03 -1.72
N VAL A 607 12.99 -22.03 -1.09
CA VAL A 607 12.06 -22.98 -1.71
C VAL A 607 10.85 -23.14 -0.80
N VAL A 608 9.65 -22.99 -1.36
CA VAL A 608 8.38 -23.29 -0.71
C VAL A 608 7.82 -24.59 -1.27
N VAL A 609 7.43 -25.50 -0.38
CA VAL A 609 6.86 -26.81 -0.72
C VAL A 609 5.53 -26.96 0.01
N GLU A 610 4.45 -27.17 -0.75
CA GLU A 610 3.14 -27.56 -0.22
C GLU A 610 3.15 -29.02 0.18
N LEU A 611 3.06 -29.29 1.48
CA LEU A 611 3.21 -30.64 2.02
C LEU A 611 1.94 -31.46 1.86
N ALA A 612 0.77 -30.83 1.83
CA ALA A 612 -0.53 -31.48 1.68
C ALA A 612 -0.94 -31.74 0.21
N SER A 613 -0.13 -31.30 -0.77
CA SER A 613 -0.38 -31.55 -2.18
C SER A 613 -0.05 -33.02 -2.52
N SER A 614 -1.00 -33.71 -3.17
CA SER A 614 -0.80 -35.08 -3.63
C SER A 614 0.21 -35.08 -4.78
N SER A 615 1.43 -35.59 -4.56
CA SER A 615 2.27 -36.04 -5.67
C SER A 615 1.44 -37.01 -6.52
N LYS A 616 1.42 -36.83 -7.85
CA LYS A 616 0.70 -37.65 -8.85
C LYS A 616 1.18 -39.13 -8.92
N GLY A 617 1.31 -39.78 -7.77
CA GLY A 617 1.77 -41.16 -7.59
C GLY A 617 0.78 -41.96 -6.74
N ASN A 618 0.09 -42.88 -7.43
CA ASN A 618 -0.53 -44.12 -6.96
C ASN A 618 -1.60 -44.13 -5.85
N TYR A 619 -2.02 -43.00 -5.28
CA TYR A 619 -3.19 -42.97 -4.39
C TYR A 619 -4.35 -42.25 -5.07
N GLN A 620 -5.33 -43.01 -5.55
CA GLN A 620 -6.64 -42.48 -5.90
C GLN A 620 -7.32 -41.99 -4.61
N GLU A 621 -7.75 -40.73 -4.60
CA GLU A 621 -8.76 -40.28 -3.64
C GLU A 621 -9.96 -41.25 -3.70
N PRO A 622 -10.60 -41.57 -2.57
CA PRO A 622 -11.64 -42.60 -2.51
C PRO A 622 -12.73 -42.38 -3.57
N SER A 623 -13.05 -43.42 -4.34
CA SER A 623 -14.07 -43.44 -5.38
C SER A 623 -15.52 -43.22 -4.88
N MET A 624 -15.71 -43.02 -3.57
CA MET A 624 -17.01 -42.73 -2.92
C MET A 624 -17.27 -41.24 -2.72
N ILE A 625 -16.33 -40.37 -3.06
CA ILE A 625 -16.47 -38.91 -2.93
C ILE A 625 -17.08 -38.37 -4.23
N SER A 626 -18.11 -37.53 -4.12
CA SER A 626 -18.64 -36.82 -5.29
C SER A 626 -17.53 -35.95 -5.89
N PRO A 627 -17.26 -35.99 -7.20
CA PRO A 627 -16.09 -35.35 -7.82
C PRO A 627 -16.00 -33.82 -7.69
N ASN A 628 -16.97 -33.18 -7.03
CA ASN A 628 -17.10 -31.73 -6.91
C ASN A 628 -16.88 -31.17 -5.49
N GLN A 629 -16.54 -31.97 -4.46
CA GLN A 629 -16.44 -31.45 -3.08
C GLN A 629 -15.00 -31.48 -2.55
N ALA A 630 -14.41 -30.30 -2.37
CA ALA A 630 -13.05 -30.12 -1.86
C ALA A 630 -12.97 -30.38 -0.33
N PRO A 631 -11.87 -30.98 0.18
CA PRO A 631 -11.65 -31.11 1.62
C PRO A 631 -11.43 -29.78 2.31
N ILE A 632 -11.85 -29.70 3.57
CA ILE A 632 -11.54 -28.59 4.47
C ILE A 632 -10.37 -28.98 5.36
N LEU A 633 -9.27 -28.21 5.31
CA LEU A 633 -8.12 -28.39 6.20
C LEU A 633 -8.42 -27.80 7.59
N ILE A 634 -8.52 -28.66 8.59
CA ILE A 634 -8.89 -28.27 9.95
C ILE A 634 -7.70 -27.69 10.70
N ALA A 635 -6.59 -28.42 10.78
CA ALA A 635 -5.42 -28.02 11.53
C ALA A 635 -4.18 -28.82 11.12
N SER A 636 -3.00 -28.30 11.41
CA SER A 636 -1.75 -29.03 11.31
C SER A 636 -0.79 -28.72 12.46
N GLN A 637 0.10 -29.66 12.76
CA GLN A 637 1.09 -29.51 13.82
C GLN A 637 2.41 -30.20 13.46
N THR A 638 3.51 -29.54 13.78
CA THR A 638 4.86 -30.11 13.70
C THR A 638 5.18 -30.88 14.97
N SER A 639 5.83 -32.05 14.85
CA SER A 639 6.26 -32.85 16.00
C SER A 639 7.26 -32.08 16.87
N VAL A 640 7.32 -32.39 18.17
CA VAL A 640 8.25 -31.74 19.11
C VAL A 640 9.73 -31.94 18.73
N LEU A 641 10.04 -33.00 18.00
CA LEU A 641 11.38 -33.29 17.48
C LEU A 641 11.69 -32.53 16.18
N GLY A 642 10.69 -31.95 15.52
CA GLY A 642 10.85 -31.19 14.28
C GLY A 642 11.14 -32.04 13.05
N ASN A 643 10.89 -33.34 13.11
CA ASN A 643 11.16 -34.26 12.00
C ASN A 643 9.91 -34.63 11.18
N GLU A 644 8.72 -34.40 11.73
CA GLU A 644 7.44 -34.78 11.14
C GLU A 644 6.43 -33.64 11.29
N VAL A 645 5.44 -33.65 10.40
CA VAL A 645 4.28 -32.75 10.45
C VAL A 645 3.03 -33.55 10.13
N GLY A 646 1.97 -33.34 10.90
CA GLY A 646 0.68 -33.98 10.71
C GLY A 646 -0.42 -32.97 10.48
N TRP A 647 -1.43 -33.34 9.69
CA TRP A 647 -2.58 -32.47 9.38
C TRP A 647 -3.86 -33.25 9.17
N ILE A 648 -4.99 -32.59 9.38
CA ILE A 648 -6.33 -33.19 9.33
C ILE A 648 -7.18 -32.50 8.26
N LYS A 649 -7.75 -33.30 7.35
CA LYS A 649 -8.72 -32.86 6.34
C LYS A 649 -10.07 -33.50 6.62
N VAL A 650 -11.15 -32.74 6.45
CA VAL A 650 -12.53 -33.19 6.66
C VAL A 650 -13.35 -32.95 5.40
N TRP A 651 -14.15 -33.93 5.01
CA TRP A 651 -15.16 -33.81 3.96
C TRP A 651 -16.54 -33.85 4.62
N PRO A 652 -17.26 -32.73 4.65
CA PRO A 652 -18.67 -32.71 5.01
C PRO A 652 -19.47 -33.62 4.08
N SER A 653 -20.52 -34.26 4.59
CA SER A 653 -21.35 -35.12 3.74
C SER A 653 -22.15 -34.30 2.73
N LYS A 654 -22.54 -34.92 1.60
CA LYS A 654 -23.45 -34.28 0.63
C LYS A 654 -24.75 -33.82 1.29
N GLN A 655 -25.27 -34.63 2.22
CA GLN A 655 -26.48 -34.33 2.99
C GLN A 655 -26.31 -33.05 3.83
N TYR A 656 -25.12 -32.80 4.38
CA TYR A 656 -24.85 -31.54 5.09
C TYR A 656 -24.88 -30.32 4.15
N VAL A 657 -24.37 -30.45 2.92
CA VAL A 657 -24.50 -29.38 1.92
C VAL A 657 -25.98 -29.15 1.57
N ASP A 658 -26.75 -30.22 1.34
CA ASP A 658 -28.19 -30.14 1.07
C ASP A 658 -28.97 -29.53 2.26
N LEU A 659 -28.54 -29.76 3.51
CA LEU A 659 -29.12 -29.15 4.71
C LEU A 659 -28.92 -27.63 4.73
N VAL A 660 -27.71 -27.17 4.43
CA VAL A 660 -27.39 -25.73 4.43
C VAL A 660 -28.16 -25.00 3.33
N GLU A 661 -28.47 -25.68 2.22
CA GLU A 661 -29.36 -25.19 1.17
C GLU A 661 -30.86 -25.24 1.52
N GLY A 662 -31.21 -25.78 2.70
CA GLY A 662 -32.59 -25.86 3.21
C GLY A 662 -33.40 -27.03 2.64
N ASN A 663 -32.76 -28.02 2.01
CA ASN A 663 -33.43 -29.09 1.28
C ASN A 663 -33.78 -30.31 2.14
N ILE A 664 -33.14 -30.50 3.30
CA ILE A 664 -33.35 -31.65 4.19
C ILE A 664 -33.36 -31.25 5.67
N LYS A 665 -33.72 -32.19 6.56
CA LYS A 665 -33.68 -31.98 8.02
C LYS A 665 -32.28 -32.28 8.59
N ALA A 666 -31.93 -31.61 9.70
CA ALA A 666 -30.63 -31.75 10.36
C ALA A 666 -30.25 -33.21 10.71
N GLU A 667 -31.22 -34.03 11.12
CA GLU A 667 -31.01 -35.44 11.47
C GLU A 667 -30.49 -36.30 10.30
N GLU A 668 -30.82 -35.91 9.06
CA GLU A 668 -30.44 -36.59 7.82
C GLU A 668 -29.01 -36.22 7.36
N ALA A 669 -28.44 -35.13 7.89
CA ALA A 669 -27.10 -34.64 7.57
C ALA A 669 -25.98 -35.15 8.50
N CYS A 670 -26.32 -36.02 9.46
CA CYS A 670 -25.39 -36.46 10.52
C CYS A 670 -24.52 -37.68 10.15
N THR A 671 -24.58 -38.14 8.90
CA THR A 671 -23.83 -39.32 8.39
C THR A 671 -23.01 -38.96 7.16
N GLY A 672 -22.02 -39.78 6.79
CA GLY A 672 -21.22 -39.60 5.58
C GLY A 672 -20.10 -38.57 5.67
N TRP A 673 -19.81 -38.05 6.86
CA TRP A 673 -18.66 -37.17 7.09
C TRP A 673 -17.38 -37.98 7.15
N THR A 674 -16.41 -37.68 6.28
CA THR A 674 -15.14 -38.42 6.26
C THR A 674 -13.98 -37.55 6.69
N VAL A 675 -12.98 -38.18 7.32
CA VAL A 675 -11.78 -37.50 7.83
C VAL A 675 -10.54 -38.23 7.34
N SER A 676 -9.53 -37.45 6.95
CA SER A 676 -8.18 -37.92 6.73
C SER A 676 -7.24 -37.32 7.77
N TYR A 677 -6.43 -38.16 8.39
CA TYR A 677 -5.28 -37.72 9.19
C TYR A 677 -4.00 -38.29 8.59
N GLU A 678 -3.09 -37.40 8.20
CA GLU A 678 -1.81 -37.73 7.57
C GLU A 678 -0.65 -37.23 8.41
N ILE A 679 0.43 -38.02 8.48
CA ILE A 679 1.71 -37.62 9.05
C ILE A 679 2.78 -37.82 7.99
N LYS A 680 3.58 -36.79 7.77
CA LYS A 680 4.67 -36.78 6.78
C LYS A 680 5.98 -36.41 7.44
N ARG A 681 7.04 -37.13 7.09
CA ARG A 681 8.41 -36.81 7.50
C ARG A 681 8.95 -35.66 6.66
N LEU A 682 9.56 -34.67 7.29
CA LEU A 682 10.01 -33.44 6.64
C LEU A 682 11.27 -33.63 5.75
N GLU A 683 12.14 -34.58 6.11
CA GLU A 683 13.42 -34.82 5.42
C GLU A 683 13.23 -35.37 3.99
N ASP A 684 12.49 -36.46 3.85
CA ASP A 684 12.26 -37.18 2.58
C ASP A 684 10.86 -36.91 2.00
N LYS A 685 10.00 -36.17 2.73
CA LYS A 685 8.61 -35.86 2.37
C LYS A 685 7.74 -37.12 2.23
N VAL A 686 8.12 -38.22 2.87
CA VAL A 686 7.40 -39.50 2.84
C VAL A 686 6.29 -39.50 3.89
N THR A 687 5.09 -39.93 3.50
CA THR A 687 3.96 -40.13 4.42
C THR A 687 4.22 -41.36 5.31
N THR A 688 4.37 -41.14 6.62
CA THR A 688 4.66 -42.20 7.60
C THR A 688 3.39 -42.83 8.18
N SER A 689 2.29 -42.09 8.21
CA SER A 689 0.98 -42.60 8.66
C SER A 689 -0.14 -41.91 7.90
N HIS A 690 -1.19 -42.66 7.55
CA HIS A 690 -2.36 -42.13 6.88
C HIS A 690 -3.59 -42.91 7.31
N LEU A 691 -4.52 -42.21 7.94
CA LEU A 691 -5.80 -42.73 8.38
C LEU A 691 -6.92 -42.07 7.58
N HIS A 692 -7.87 -42.86 7.11
CA HIS A 692 -9.09 -42.37 6.48
C HIS A 692 -10.29 -43.16 7.00
N PHE A 693 -11.28 -42.48 7.56
CA PHE A 693 -12.46 -43.11 8.16
C PHE A 693 -13.66 -42.15 8.21
N GLU A 694 -14.85 -42.71 8.39
CA GLU A 694 -16.10 -41.96 8.59
C GLU A 694 -16.28 -41.60 10.08
N LEU A 695 -16.71 -40.38 10.36
CA LEU A 695 -16.98 -39.94 11.72
C LEU A 695 -18.23 -40.63 12.27
N PRO A 696 -18.22 -41.07 13.55
CA PRO A 696 -19.42 -41.61 14.18
C PRO A 696 -20.54 -40.57 14.23
N ARG A 697 -21.77 -41.00 13.92
CA ARG A 697 -22.99 -40.15 13.90
C ARG A 697 -23.12 -39.29 15.15
N ASP A 698 -22.92 -39.89 16.33
CA ASP A 698 -23.11 -39.20 17.62
C ASP A 698 -22.17 -38.01 17.83
N GLY A 699 -21.00 -37.97 17.18
CA GLY A 699 -20.11 -36.81 17.22
C GLY A 699 -20.50 -35.72 16.22
N VAL A 700 -21.07 -36.12 15.07
CA VAL A 700 -21.48 -35.21 13.99
C VAL A 700 -22.78 -34.49 14.33
N VAL A 701 -23.70 -35.13 15.06
CA VAL A 701 -24.96 -34.52 15.51
C VAL A 701 -24.74 -33.17 16.20
N ASP A 702 -23.75 -33.09 17.09
CA ASP A 702 -23.44 -31.86 17.84
C ASP A 702 -23.00 -30.72 16.91
N ILE A 703 -22.28 -31.05 15.83
CA ILE A 703 -21.81 -30.11 14.81
C ILE A 703 -22.99 -29.64 13.95
N VAL A 704 -23.78 -30.57 13.43
CA VAL A 704 -24.88 -30.32 12.50
C VAL A 704 -26.00 -29.52 13.18
N LEU A 705 -26.33 -29.83 14.43
CA LEU A 705 -27.31 -29.07 15.20
C LEU A 705 -26.88 -27.62 15.40
N LYS A 706 -25.60 -27.36 15.70
CA LYS A 706 -25.06 -26.00 15.82
C LYS A 706 -25.09 -25.24 14.50
N ALA A 707 -24.78 -25.91 13.39
CA ALA A 707 -24.76 -25.32 12.05
C ALA A 707 -26.16 -25.10 11.44
N SER A 708 -27.19 -25.82 11.90
CA SER A 708 -28.55 -25.80 11.35
C SER A 708 -29.29 -24.45 11.42
N ASN A 709 -28.72 -23.45 12.08
CA ASN A 709 -29.22 -22.06 12.11
C ASN A 709 -28.83 -21.24 10.86
N ASN A 710 -28.74 -21.86 9.68
CA ASN A 710 -28.34 -21.25 8.39
C ASN A 710 -26.91 -20.70 8.30
N SER A 711 -25.91 -21.39 8.85
CA SER A 711 -24.51 -21.03 8.60
C SER A 711 -23.79 -22.14 7.85
N TRP A 712 -23.16 -21.82 6.71
CA TRP A 712 -22.13 -22.65 6.04
C TRP A 712 -20.90 -22.97 6.92
N LYS A 713 -20.96 -22.61 8.20
CA LYS A 713 -19.91 -22.67 9.19
C LYS A 713 -20.20 -23.72 10.25
N PHE A 714 -19.15 -24.40 10.69
CA PHE A 714 -19.23 -25.42 11.73
C PHE A 714 -18.01 -25.41 12.65
N GLU A 715 -18.21 -25.78 13.92
CA GLU A 715 -17.12 -25.97 14.89
C GLU A 715 -16.53 -27.37 14.74
N PHE A 716 -15.20 -27.49 14.77
CA PHE A 716 -14.53 -28.79 14.74
C PHE A 716 -13.36 -28.85 15.75
N PRO A 717 -13.65 -29.17 17.03
CA PRO A 717 -12.61 -29.29 18.05
C PRO A 717 -11.60 -30.39 17.73
N VAL A 718 -10.32 -30.03 17.78
CA VAL A 718 -9.19 -30.93 17.53
C VAL A 718 -8.00 -30.58 18.41
N ALA A 719 -7.22 -31.58 18.80
CA ALA A 719 -5.92 -31.39 19.43
C ALA A 719 -4.96 -32.50 19.02
N PHE A 720 -3.67 -32.19 18.92
CA PHE A 720 -2.62 -33.17 18.65
C PHE A 720 -1.75 -33.36 19.89
N SER A 721 -1.25 -34.58 20.08
CA SER A 721 -0.11 -34.83 20.94
C SER A 721 1.17 -34.29 20.33
N ASN A 722 2.17 -34.03 21.19
CA ASN A 722 3.48 -33.51 20.77
C ASN A 722 4.24 -34.45 19.82
N ASP A 723 3.97 -35.75 19.88
CA ASP A 723 4.55 -36.78 19.00
C ASP A 723 3.68 -37.11 17.77
N LEU A 724 2.53 -36.43 17.63
CA LEU A 724 1.54 -36.65 16.56
C LEU A 724 0.91 -38.06 16.56
N ARG A 725 1.15 -38.91 17.57
CA ARG A 725 0.63 -40.28 17.59
C ARG A 725 -0.73 -40.41 18.27
N GLN A 726 -1.18 -39.35 18.95
CA GLN A 726 -2.52 -39.24 19.51
C GLN A 726 -3.17 -37.96 19.01
N ILE A 727 -4.42 -38.05 18.56
CA ILE A 727 -5.22 -36.90 18.19
C ILE A 727 -6.60 -37.00 18.82
N THR A 728 -7.18 -35.86 19.16
CA THR A 728 -8.61 -35.79 19.48
C THR A 728 -9.34 -35.21 18.29
N LEU A 729 -10.44 -35.85 17.90
CA LEU A 729 -11.40 -35.34 16.92
C LEU A 729 -12.75 -35.32 17.62
N LEU A 730 -13.27 -34.12 17.85
CA LEU A 730 -14.50 -33.94 18.61
C LEU A 730 -14.36 -34.55 20.02
N LYS A 731 -15.22 -35.52 20.37
CA LYS A 731 -15.16 -36.31 21.61
C LYS A 731 -14.44 -37.65 21.48
N TYR A 732 -13.76 -37.91 20.36
CA TYR A 732 -13.05 -39.16 20.13
C TYR A 732 -11.54 -38.95 20.19
N LEU A 733 -10.86 -39.85 20.92
CA LEU A 733 -9.42 -39.97 20.91
C LEU A 733 -9.02 -41.05 19.91
N ILE A 734 -8.06 -40.74 19.04
CA ILE A 734 -7.48 -41.68 18.08
C ILE A 734 -5.99 -41.81 18.39
N ARG A 735 -5.53 -43.06 18.50
CA ARG A 735 -4.12 -43.40 18.68
C ARG A 735 -3.62 -44.23 17.50
N ILE A 736 -2.50 -43.81 16.93
CA ILE A 736 -1.83 -44.49 15.81
C ILE A 736 -0.83 -45.50 16.37
N GLN A 737 -0.87 -46.74 15.86
CA GLN A 737 0.13 -47.75 16.20
C GLN A 737 1.43 -47.55 15.40
N HIS A 738 2.56 -47.69 16.09
CA HIS A 738 3.89 -47.52 15.51
C HIS A 738 4.26 -48.73 14.64
N SER A 739 4.32 -48.58 13.31
CA SER A 739 4.82 -49.64 12.43
C SER A 739 6.36 -49.62 12.41
N SER A 740 7.00 -50.48 13.21
CA SER A 740 8.47 -50.54 13.28
C SER A 740 9.15 -51.17 12.05
N HIS A 741 8.42 -51.80 11.11
CA HIS A 741 9.03 -52.65 10.07
C HIS A 741 8.41 -52.59 8.66
N SER A 742 7.69 -51.52 8.26
CA SER A 742 7.07 -51.43 6.93
C SER A 742 7.42 -50.12 6.22
N ALA A 743 7.68 -50.19 4.90
CA ALA A 743 7.79 -49.03 4.03
C ALA A 743 6.42 -48.44 3.65
N ALA A 744 5.32 -49.13 3.97
CA ALA A 744 3.95 -48.64 3.77
C ALA A 744 3.49 -47.85 5.01
N PRO A 745 2.69 -46.78 4.83
CA PRO A 745 2.18 -45.98 5.95
C PRO A 745 1.32 -46.83 6.88
N SER A 746 1.50 -46.66 8.19
CA SER A 746 0.67 -47.35 9.19
C SER A 746 -0.80 -46.94 9.02
N ARG A 747 -1.69 -47.95 9.01
CA ARG A 747 -3.15 -47.80 8.94
C ARG A 747 -3.86 -48.29 10.20
N ASP A 748 -3.12 -48.84 11.15
CA ASP A 748 -3.68 -49.41 12.37
C ASP A 748 -3.87 -48.32 13.44
N PHE A 749 -5.11 -48.15 13.88
CA PHE A 749 -5.49 -47.16 14.88
C PHE A 749 -6.51 -47.72 15.88
N LYS A 750 -6.53 -47.12 17.07
CA LYS A 750 -7.56 -47.36 18.08
C LYS A 750 -8.34 -46.09 18.35
N VAL A 751 -9.64 -46.24 18.57
CA VAL A 751 -10.56 -45.15 18.88
C VAL A 751 -11.12 -45.35 20.29
N GLN A 752 -11.08 -44.31 21.11
CA GLN A 752 -11.73 -44.25 22.41
C GLN A 752 -12.71 -43.07 22.43
N SER A 753 -13.95 -43.29 22.87
CA SER A 753 -14.87 -42.18 23.16
C SER A 753 -14.55 -41.58 24.53
N LEU A 754 -14.35 -40.26 24.56
CA LEU A 754 -14.11 -39.50 25.78
C LEU A 754 -15.47 -39.14 26.41
N LEU A 755 -15.76 -39.68 27.59
CA LEU A 755 -17.01 -39.42 28.32
C LEU A 755 -17.01 -38.03 28.97
N LEU A 756 -17.24 -36.99 28.17
CA LEU A 756 -17.24 -35.58 28.63
C LEU A 756 -18.52 -35.17 29.38
N GLU A 757 -19.56 -36.02 29.34
CA GLU A 757 -20.92 -35.74 29.82
C GLU A 757 -21.21 -36.19 31.26
N LYS A 758 -20.28 -36.89 31.94
CA LYS A 758 -20.48 -37.24 33.35
C LYS A 758 -20.45 -35.97 34.20
N GLU A 759 -21.61 -35.52 34.67
CA GLU A 759 -21.72 -34.53 35.73
C GLU A 759 -20.91 -35.00 36.94
N ALA A 760 -19.82 -34.30 37.25
CA ALA A 760 -19.13 -34.52 38.50
C ALA A 760 -20.07 -34.09 39.63
N ASN A 761 -20.31 -34.98 40.61
CA ASN A 761 -21.04 -34.65 41.83
C ASN A 761 -20.52 -33.32 42.40
N MET A 762 -21.34 -32.28 42.38
CA MET A 762 -21.05 -30.90 42.83
C MET A 762 -20.86 -30.78 44.36
N ASN A 763 -20.30 -31.79 45.02
CA ASN A 763 -20.06 -31.75 46.45
C ASN A 763 -18.68 -31.14 46.75
N SER A 764 -18.72 -29.86 47.15
CA SER A 764 -17.66 -29.07 47.80
C SER A 764 -16.46 -28.64 46.95
N SER A 765 -16.62 -27.58 46.14
CA SER A 765 -15.47 -26.77 45.74
C SER A 765 -15.05 -25.90 46.93
N LYS A 766 -13.85 -26.12 47.46
CA LYS A 766 -13.19 -25.14 48.34
C LYS A 766 -12.86 -23.93 47.46
N SER A 767 -13.38 -22.77 47.84
CA SER A 767 -13.15 -21.48 47.16
C SER A 767 -11.66 -21.25 46.89
N ILE A 768 -11.32 -20.76 45.69
CA ILE A 768 -9.96 -20.32 45.35
C ILE A 768 -9.60 -19.13 46.26
N PRO A 769 -8.57 -19.21 47.13
CA PRO A 769 -8.20 -18.09 47.99
C PRO A 769 -7.80 -16.87 47.15
N GLY A 770 -8.49 -15.74 47.33
CA GLY A 770 -8.20 -14.47 46.64
C GLY A 770 -8.92 -14.24 45.32
N TYR A 771 -9.73 -15.18 44.82
CA TYR A 771 -10.50 -15.04 43.58
C TYR A 771 -12.00 -15.19 43.87
N THR A 772 -12.83 -14.25 43.41
CA THR A 772 -14.27 -14.25 43.65
C THR A 772 -14.94 -15.41 42.92
N THR A 773 -15.32 -16.45 43.67
CA THR A 773 -16.24 -17.52 43.22
C THR A 773 -17.57 -17.36 43.95
N GLU A 774 -18.44 -16.46 43.50
CA GLU A 774 -19.85 -16.56 43.89
C GLU A 774 -20.46 -17.74 43.12
N THR A 775 -20.90 -18.76 43.87
CA THR A 775 -21.58 -19.95 43.36
C THR A 775 -23.05 -19.62 43.12
N SER A 776 -23.41 -19.25 41.90
CA SER A 776 -24.77 -19.44 41.41
C SER A 776 -24.88 -20.86 40.84
N ASN A 777 -25.86 -21.64 41.32
CA ASN A 777 -26.23 -22.97 40.83
C ASN A 777 -26.82 -22.91 39.41
N THR A 778 -26.08 -22.42 38.44
CA THR A 778 -26.42 -22.51 37.02
C THR A 778 -25.65 -23.68 36.44
N SER A 779 -26.35 -24.78 36.15
CA SER A 779 -25.79 -25.96 35.50
C SER A 779 -25.08 -25.57 34.19
N CYS A 780 -23.82 -26.00 34.06
CA CYS A 780 -23.05 -25.86 32.81
C CYS A 780 -23.47 -26.88 31.74
N GLY A 781 -24.46 -27.73 31.98
CA GLY A 781 -24.91 -28.77 31.05
C GLY A 781 -26.07 -28.33 30.17
N SER A 782 -25.78 -27.85 28.96
CA SER A 782 -26.61 -28.17 27.81
C SER A 782 -25.80 -29.07 26.85
N PRO A 783 -26.47 -29.93 26.05
CA PRO A 783 -25.81 -30.80 25.06
C PRO A 783 -24.96 -30.06 24.01
N SER A 784 -25.07 -28.73 23.96
CA SER A 784 -24.47 -27.85 22.95
C SER A 784 -23.25 -27.06 23.48
N SER A 785 -22.46 -27.62 24.39
CA SER A 785 -21.35 -26.90 25.03
C SER A 785 -20.12 -26.77 24.11
N TRP A 786 -19.49 -25.60 24.08
CA TRP A 786 -18.17 -25.38 23.47
C TRP A 786 -17.10 -26.08 24.33
N TYR A 787 -16.05 -26.63 23.69
CA TYR A 787 -14.90 -27.17 24.42
C TYR A 787 -13.58 -27.03 23.65
N HIS A 788 -12.49 -26.96 24.40
CA HIS A 788 -11.12 -26.90 23.90
C HIS A 788 -10.26 -27.93 24.62
N MET A 789 -9.50 -28.73 23.87
CA MET A 789 -8.66 -29.80 24.40
C MET A 789 -7.18 -29.51 24.15
N VAL A 790 -6.33 -29.88 25.12
CA VAL A 790 -4.87 -29.82 24.95
C VAL A 790 -4.26 -31.07 25.56
N PHE A 791 -3.28 -31.65 24.87
CA PHE A 791 -2.47 -32.74 25.42
C PHE A 791 -1.37 -32.20 26.32
N SER A 792 -1.11 -32.91 27.41
CA SER A 792 0.12 -32.73 28.17
C SER A 792 1.35 -33.12 27.34
N PRO A 793 2.56 -32.57 27.63
CA PRO A 793 3.73 -32.80 26.80
C PRO A 793 4.19 -34.25 26.66
N ASN A 794 3.83 -35.11 27.63
CA ASN A 794 4.10 -36.54 27.62
C ASN A 794 2.89 -37.39 27.15
N SER A 795 1.82 -36.74 26.69
CA SER A 795 0.59 -37.36 26.21
C SER A 795 -0.14 -38.25 27.24
N ARG A 796 0.17 -38.11 28.54
CA ARG A 796 -0.46 -38.89 29.62
C ARG A 796 -1.76 -38.27 30.12
N TYR A 797 -1.87 -36.95 30.02
CA TYR A 797 -3.05 -36.18 30.42
C TYR A 797 -3.63 -35.40 29.27
N ILE A 798 -4.95 -35.21 29.27
CA ILE A 798 -5.68 -34.29 28.40
C ILE A 798 -6.42 -33.30 29.28
N ALA A 799 -6.21 -32.00 29.07
CA ALA A 799 -7.04 -30.96 29.67
C ALA A 799 -8.17 -30.60 28.72
N VAL A 800 -9.40 -30.54 29.23
CA VAL A 800 -10.59 -30.15 28.49
C VAL A 800 -11.25 -28.99 29.22
N LEU A 801 -11.26 -27.82 28.59
CA LEU A 801 -12.03 -26.67 29.06
C LEU A 801 -13.36 -26.66 28.31
N LYS A 802 -14.50 -26.71 29.01
CA LYS A 802 -15.83 -26.68 28.40
C LYS A 802 -16.75 -25.64 29.05
N GLY A 803 -17.70 -25.12 28.27
CA GLY A 803 -18.74 -24.23 28.76
C GLY A 803 -19.76 -23.87 27.67
N ARG A 804 -20.68 -22.96 27.97
CA ARG A 804 -21.79 -22.63 27.05
C ARG A 804 -21.33 -21.93 25.77
N ALA A 805 -20.24 -21.20 25.81
CA ALA A 805 -19.60 -20.56 24.67
C ALA A 805 -18.10 -20.33 24.95
N LYS A 806 -17.33 -20.00 23.90
CA LYS A 806 -15.90 -19.66 24.01
C LYS A 806 -15.69 -18.45 24.94
N PRO A 807 -14.65 -18.43 25.81
CA PRO A 807 -14.36 -17.26 26.62
C PRO A 807 -14.10 -16.02 25.74
N GLY A 808 -14.63 -14.86 26.15
CA GLY A 808 -14.52 -13.60 25.41
C GLY A 808 -15.74 -13.23 24.54
N THR A 809 -16.75 -14.10 24.47
CA THR A 809 -18.04 -13.82 23.79
C THR A 809 -19.04 -13.10 24.70
N ASP A 810 -19.12 -13.47 25.98
CA ASP A 810 -19.88 -12.78 27.02
C ASP A 810 -18.99 -12.45 28.23
N PHE A 811 -19.34 -11.37 28.93
CA PHE A 811 -18.61 -10.90 30.12
C PHE A 811 -18.65 -11.88 31.31
N TYR A 812 -19.53 -12.90 31.29
CA TYR A 812 -19.77 -13.81 32.41
C TYR A 812 -20.14 -15.22 31.95
N ILE A 813 -19.13 -16.07 31.69
CA ILE A 813 -19.36 -17.49 31.37
C ILE A 813 -18.62 -18.37 32.38
N PRO A 814 -19.33 -19.12 33.25
CA PRO A 814 -18.71 -20.16 34.06
C PRO A 814 -18.19 -21.29 33.16
N MET A 815 -16.95 -21.73 33.39
CA MET A 815 -16.31 -22.79 32.63
C MET A 815 -15.98 -23.98 33.54
N GLU A 816 -16.03 -25.18 33.00
CA GLU A 816 -15.60 -26.40 33.66
C GLU A 816 -14.28 -26.88 33.03
N MET A 817 -13.27 -27.13 33.86
CA MET A 817 -11.99 -27.71 33.44
C MET A 817 -11.90 -29.15 33.93
N LEU A 818 -11.74 -30.07 32.98
CA LEU A 818 -11.55 -31.50 33.20
C LEU A 818 -10.10 -31.87 32.92
N ILE A 819 -9.49 -32.70 33.76
CA ILE A 819 -8.24 -33.38 33.44
C ILE A 819 -8.53 -34.86 33.31
N LEU A 820 -8.25 -35.43 32.14
CA LEU A 820 -8.27 -36.87 31.91
C LEU A 820 -6.86 -37.43 32.06
N GLU A 821 -6.73 -38.61 32.65
CA GLU A 821 -5.47 -39.36 32.76
C GLU A 821 -5.61 -40.69 32.02
N ASP A 822 -4.60 -41.03 31.22
CA ASP A 822 -4.44 -42.38 30.68
C ASP A 822 -4.08 -43.35 31.81
N ARG A 823 -5.00 -44.25 32.14
CA ARG A 823 -4.81 -45.31 33.15
C ARG A 823 -4.56 -46.69 32.54
N GLY A 824 -4.39 -46.75 31.22
CA GLY A 824 -4.06 -48.00 30.53
C GLY A 824 -2.75 -48.61 31.07
N SER A 825 -2.73 -49.95 31.18
CA SER A 825 -1.54 -50.69 31.63
C SER A 825 -0.40 -50.67 30.61
N ASP A 826 -0.74 -50.58 29.32
CA ASP A 826 0.19 -50.69 28.20
C ASP A 826 -0.10 -49.66 27.12
N TRP A 827 0.94 -49.24 26.37
CA TRP A 827 0.85 -48.26 25.27
C TRP A 827 -0.25 -48.63 24.25
N GLU A 828 -0.57 -49.91 24.10
CA GLU A 828 -1.55 -50.38 23.13
C GLU A 828 -3.01 -50.12 23.53
N ASN A 829 -3.35 -50.00 24.82
CA ASN A 829 -4.74 -49.87 25.28
C ASN A 829 -4.91 -48.64 26.16
N PRO A 830 -4.98 -47.42 25.58
CA PRO A 830 -5.27 -46.22 26.36
C PRO A 830 -6.63 -46.32 27.03
N GLU A 831 -6.69 -45.89 28.28
CA GLU A 831 -7.94 -45.79 29.02
C GLU A 831 -8.01 -44.42 29.71
N PHE A 832 -8.25 -43.38 28.91
CA PHE A 832 -8.42 -42.04 29.44
C PHE A 832 -9.70 -41.96 30.30
N GLN A 833 -9.52 -41.64 31.58
CA GLN A 833 -10.60 -41.44 32.54
C GLN A 833 -10.47 -40.06 33.19
N VAL A 834 -11.60 -39.46 33.58
CA VAL A 834 -11.62 -38.19 34.30
C VAL A 834 -10.91 -38.36 35.65
N LEU A 835 -9.81 -37.64 35.84
CA LEU A 835 -9.04 -37.60 37.07
C LEU A 835 -9.62 -36.56 38.04
N VAL A 836 -9.89 -35.36 37.55
CA VAL A 836 -10.45 -34.25 38.33
C VAL A 836 -11.29 -33.33 37.43
N SER A 837 -12.32 -32.73 38.01
CA SER A 837 -13.10 -31.63 37.42
C SER A 837 -13.13 -30.46 38.40
N ASP A 838 -13.05 -29.23 37.89
CA ASP A 838 -13.23 -28.01 38.69
C ASP A 838 -13.92 -26.91 37.87
N CYS A 839 -14.75 -26.09 38.52
CA CYS A 839 -15.43 -24.96 37.88
C CYS A 839 -14.66 -23.67 38.13
N MET A 840 -14.42 -22.89 37.08
CA MET A 840 -13.61 -21.67 37.16
C MET A 840 -14.12 -20.56 36.25
N ARG A 841 -13.72 -19.33 36.57
CA ARG A 841 -13.98 -18.13 35.77
C ARG A 841 -12.70 -17.75 35.01
N VAL A 842 -12.64 -18.14 33.74
CA VAL A 842 -11.54 -17.80 32.82
C VAL A 842 -11.65 -16.32 32.44
N CYS A 843 -10.51 -15.66 32.24
CA CYS A 843 -10.48 -14.26 31.82
C CYS A 843 -11.04 -14.11 30.39
N ASP A 844 -12.01 -13.22 30.20
CA ASP A 844 -12.67 -12.92 28.91
C ASP A 844 -11.80 -12.07 27.96
N LEU A 845 -10.77 -11.41 28.49
CA LEU A 845 -9.80 -10.63 27.70
C LEU A 845 -8.77 -11.51 26.97
N VAL A 846 -8.65 -12.78 27.35
CA VAL A 846 -7.75 -13.75 26.73
C VAL A 846 -8.42 -14.29 25.47
N LYS A 847 -7.72 -14.32 24.33
CA LYS A 847 -8.34 -14.67 23.05
C LYS A 847 -7.82 -15.97 22.45
N SER A 848 -6.63 -16.41 22.85
CA SER A 848 -5.89 -17.48 22.15
C SER A 848 -5.59 -18.67 23.06
N ARG A 849 -4.56 -18.61 23.92
CA ARG A 849 -4.17 -19.75 24.80
C ARG A 849 -4.44 -19.43 26.27
N PHE A 850 -5.60 -19.92 26.73
CA PHE A 850 -6.11 -19.73 28.09
C PHE A 850 -5.35 -20.48 29.18
N PHE A 851 -4.69 -21.58 28.79
CA PHE A 851 -3.97 -22.44 29.71
C PHE A 851 -2.83 -23.18 29.01
N ALA A 852 -1.86 -23.64 29.79
CA ALA A 852 -0.73 -24.42 29.30
C ALA A 852 -0.32 -25.47 30.34
N PHE A 853 0.09 -26.66 29.88
CA PHE A 853 0.66 -27.70 30.75
C PHE A 853 2.11 -27.36 31.11
N HIS A 854 2.46 -27.59 32.37
CA HIS A 854 3.85 -27.59 32.77
C HIS A 854 4.59 -28.78 32.10
N PRO A 855 5.83 -28.60 31.60
CA PRO A 855 6.53 -29.63 30.83
C PRO A 855 6.83 -30.92 31.61
N THR A 856 7.03 -30.83 32.92
CA THR A 856 7.50 -31.96 33.75
C THR A 856 6.63 -32.27 34.97
N GLN A 857 5.65 -31.42 35.30
CA GLN A 857 4.84 -31.56 36.52
C GLN A 857 3.36 -31.73 36.15
N PRO A 858 2.58 -32.49 36.94
CA PRO A 858 1.13 -32.63 36.74
C PRO A 858 0.42 -31.34 37.20
N SER A 859 0.62 -30.27 36.44
CA SER A 859 0.08 -28.95 36.70
C SER A 859 -0.16 -28.15 35.43
N LEU A 860 -1.05 -27.16 35.55
CA LEU A 860 -1.51 -26.29 34.47
C LEU A 860 -1.36 -24.82 34.90
N ALA A 861 -0.84 -23.95 34.04
CA ALA A 861 -1.03 -22.51 34.19
C ALA A 861 -2.35 -22.11 33.54
N ILE A 862 -3.13 -21.26 34.20
CA ILE A 862 -4.45 -20.82 33.71
C ILE A 862 -4.62 -19.32 33.94
N ALA A 863 -5.14 -18.60 32.94
CA ALA A 863 -5.52 -17.21 33.05
C ALA A 863 -6.96 -17.05 33.56
N LEU A 864 -7.11 -16.59 34.80
CA LEU A 864 -8.39 -16.39 35.48
C LEU A 864 -8.75 -14.89 35.51
N LEU A 865 -10.01 -14.55 35.74
CA LEU A 865 -10.50 -13.15 35.78
C LEU A 865 -9.72 -12.25 36.75
N GLY A 866 -9.18 -12.81 37.84
CA GLY A 866 -8.40 -12.08 38.85
C GLY A 866 -6.87 -12.10 38.65
N GLY A 867 -6.34 -12.81 37.63
CA GLY A 867 -4.90 -13.02 37.45
C GLY A 867 -4.55 -14.42 36.94
N THR A 868 -3.27 -14.70 36.78
CA THR A 868 -2.78 -16.02 36.35
C THR A 868 -2.50 -16.92 37.55
N ALA A 869 -2.82 -18.21 37.48
CA ALA A 869 -2.61 -19.15 38.57
C ALA A 869 -2.04 -20.49 38.08
N LEU A 870 -1.33 -21.20 38.96
CA LEU A 870 -0.89 -22.57 38.75
C LEU A 870 -1.84 -23.54 39.46
N TRP A 871 -2.42 -24.45 38.69
CA TRP A 871 -3.30 -25.51 39.18
C TRP A 871 -2.57 -26.85 39.17
N PHE A 872 -2.38 -27.43 40.35
CA PHE A 872 -1.81 -28.76 40.56
C PHE A 872 -2.93 -29.76 40.79
N PHE A 873 -3.27 -30.52 39.76
CA PHE A 873 -4.36 -31.49 39.78
C PHE A 873 -4.00 -32.82 40.46
N LYS A 874 -2.76 -32.96 40.97
CA LYS A 874 -2.33 -34.04 41.87
C LYS A 874 -1.73 -33.47 43.16
N GLY A 875 -2.16 -33.99 44.31
CA GLY A 875 -1.71 -33.59 45.66
C GLY A 875 -2.74 -32.79 46.48
N SER A 876 -2.36 -32.43 47.71
CA SER A 876 -3.24 -31.75 48.69
C SER A 876 -3.41 -30.25 48.44
N VAL A 877 -2.34 -29.55 48.04
CA VAL A 877 -2.38 -28.12 47.64
C VAL A 877 -2.60 -28.04 46.13
N ARG A 878 -3.81 -27.59 45.74
CA ARG A 878 -4.27 -27.57 44.34
C ARG A 878 -4.03 -26.25 43.62
N TRP A 879 -4.08 -25.10 44.28
CA TRP A 879 -3.98 -23.78 43.62
C TRP A 879 -2.85 -22.95 44.22
N VAL A 880 -2.03 -22.37 43.35
CA VAL A 880 -1.02 -21.37 43.73
C VAL A 880 -1.26 -20.12 42.89
N PRO A 881 -1.81 -19.04 43.49
CA PRO A 881 -2.06 -17.79 42.78
C PRO A 881 -0.72 -17.11 42.46
N MET A 882 -0.64 -16.42 41.32
CA MET A 882 0.52 -15.59 40.98
C MET A 882 0.11 -14.10 41.10
N PRO A 883 0.13 -13.50 42.31
CA PRO A 883 -0.41 -12.16 42.58
C PRO A 883 0.20 -11.04 41.74
N ASP A 884 1.43 -11.20 41.26
CA ASP A 884 2.11 -10.22 40.39
C ASP A 884 1.74 -10.36 38.90
N ALA A 885 1.02 -11.43 38.51
CA ALA A 885 0.65 -11.73 37.14
C ALA A 885 -0.82 -11.36 36.87
N THR A 886 -1.04 -10.16 36.30
CA THR A 886 -2.28 -9.84 35.58
C THR A 886 -2.66 -10.99 34.63
N PRO A 887 -3.93 -11.16 34.25
CA PRO A 887 -4.31 -12.21 33.30
C PRO A 887 -3.45 -12.14 32.02
N LEU A 888 -2.84 -13.26 31.67
CA LEU A 888 -1.96 -13.40 30.51
C LEU A 888 -2.66 -14.17 29.39
N ASP A 889 -2.55 -13.71 28.15
CA ASP A 889 -2.90 -14.47 26.95
C ASP A 889 -1.65 -15.18 26.40
N ASN A 890 -1.84 -16.12 25.48
CA ASN A 890 -0.77 -16.90 24.85
C ASN A 890 0.17 -17.57 25.87
N LEU A 891 -0.42 -18.16 26.93
CA LEU A 891 0.34 -18.85 27.96
C LEU A 891 1.20 -19.96 27.36
N ALA A 892 2.48 -19.99 27.75
CA ALA A 892 3.39 -21.08 27.46
C ALA A 892 4.45 -21.21 28.54
N PHE A 893 4.89 -22.43 28.81
CA PHE A 893 6.04 -22.66 29.67
C PHE A 893 7.32 -22.72 28.85
N SER A 894 8.42 -22.28 29.45
CA SER A 894 9.74 -22.65 28.96
C SER A 894 9.93 -24.16 29.01
N GLN A 895 10.80 -24.71 28.16
CA GLN A 895 11.05 -26.16 28.11
C GLN A 895 11.57 -26.72 29.44
N CYS A 896 12.34 -25.94 30.19
CA CYS A 896 12.83 -26.33 31.52
C CYS A 896 11.75 -26.24 32.62
N GLY A 897 10.58 -25.68 32.31
CA GLY A 897 9.48 -25.49 33.24
C GLY A 897 9.66 -24.32 34.21
N ASN A 898 10.86 -23.72 34.32
CA ASN A 898 11.13 -22.70 35.33
C ASN A 898 10.53 -21.31 35.02
N TYR A 899 10.06 -21.08 33.79
CA TYR A 899 9.50 -19.80 33.39
C TYR A 899 8.14 -19.97 32.72
N LEU A 900 7.21 -19.08 33.06
CA LEU A 900 5.91 -18.96 32.41
C LEU A 900 5.88 -17.64 31.63
N GLN A 901 5.53 -17.70 30.35
CA GLN A 901 5.36 -16.52 29.51
C GLN A 901 3.90 -16.29 29.15
N GLY A 902 3.57 -15.03 28.85
CA GLY A 902 2.31 -14.67 28.21
C GLY A 902 2.20 -13.15 27.99
N THR A 903 1.19 -12.72 27.24
CA THR A 903 0.93 -11.31 26.91
C THR A 903 -0.08 -10.70 27.87
N VAL A 904 0.24 -9.53 28.44
CA VAL A 904 -0.61 -8.85 29.44
C VAL A 904 -1.91 -8.36 28.80
N CYS A 905 -3.05 -8.75 29.40
CA CYS A 905 -4.39 -8.41 28.91
C CYS A 905 -4.97 -7.08 29.48
N ALA A 906 -4.25 -6.34 30.32
CA ALA A 906 -4.81 -5.25 31.14
C ALA A 906 -5.30 -4.01 30.37
N ARG A 907 -6.38 -3.37 30.86
CA ARG A 907 -6.93 -2.07 30.37
C ARG A 907 -6.04 -0.84 30.66
N SER A 908 -4.93 -1.01 31.39
CA SER A 908 -4.13 0.07 31.99
C SER A 908 -2.97 0.60 31.13
N GLY A 909 -3.10 0.63 29.80
CA GLY A 909 -2.07 1.18 28.90
C GLY A 909 -0.82 0.32 28.66
N LEU A 910 -0.78 -0.91 29.21
CA LEU A 910 0.28 -1.93 29.02
C LEU A 910 -0.17 -3.13 28.17
N TYR A 911 -1.32 -3.02 27.51
CA TYR A 911 -1.94 -4.08 26.71
C TYR A 911 -0.98 -4.57 25.60
N GLY A 912 -0.83 -5.90 25.47
CA GLY A 912 -0.04 -6.53 24.41
C GLY A 912 1.45 -6.67 24.72
N ARG A 913 1.92 -6.35 25.93
CA ARG A 913 3.31 -6.56 26.35
C ARG A 913 3.55 -8.01 26.77
N LEU A 914 4.54 -8.66 26.16
CA LEU A 914 5.04 -9.98 26.57
C LEU A 914 5.72 -9.91 27.94
N SER A 915 5.34 -10.80 28.85
CA SER A 915 5.88 -10.91 30.21
C SER A 915 6.39 -12.33 30.46
N LEU A 916 7.45 -12.43 31.25
CA LEU A 916 8.12 -13.69 31.59
C LEU A 916 8.25 -13.76 33.12
N PHE A 917 7.62 -14.77 33.73
CA PHE A 917 7.59 -14.97 35.17
C PHE A 917 8.46 -16.16 35.55
N ASN A 918 9.37 -15.98 36.51
CA ASN A 918 10.10 -17.09 37.12
C ASN A 918 9.16 -17.81 38.08
N ILE A 919 8.79 -19.06 37.76
CA ILE A 919 7.82 -19.79 38.56
C ILE A 919 8.42 -20.47 39.80
N HIS A 920 9.75 -20.46 39.94
CA HIS A 920 10.44 -21.17 41.01
C HIS A 920 10.01 -20.68 42.40
N LYS A 921 9.75 -19.38 42.56
CA LYS A 921 9.27 -18.80 43.82
C LYS A 921 7.91 -19.37 44.24
N TYR A 922 6.97 -19.50 43.29
CA TYR A 922 5.63 -20.04 43.53
C TYR A 922 5.66 -21.55 43.80
N LEU A 923 6.56 -22.29 43.14
CA LEU A 923 6.79 -23.71 43.42
C LEU A 923 7.34 -23.95 44.83
N ASN A 924 8.25 -23.08 45.30
CA ASN A 924 8.78 -23.14 46.66
C ASN A 924 7.73 -22.76 47.71
N GLU A 925 6.88 -21.78 47.41
CA GLU A 925 5.74 -21.41 48.25
C GLU A 925 4.78 -22.60 48.43
N ARG A 926 4.48 -23.37 47.37
CA ARG A 926 3.71 -24.61 47.48
C ARG A 926 4.36 -25.61 48.45
N LYS A 927 5.68 -25.82 48.35
CA LYS A 927 6.41 -26.71 49.28
C LYS A 927 6.33 -26.21 50.73
N ARG A 928 6.37 -24.89 50.93
CA ARG A 928 6.19 -24.27 52.24
C ARG A 928 4.78 -24.48 52.80
N ILE A 929 3.73 -24.31 51.98
CA ILE A 929 2.35 -24.56 52.40
C ILE A 929 2.15 -26.04 52.77
N ILE A 930 2.71 -26.96 51.99
CA ILE A 930 2.65 -28.40 52.27
C ILE A 930 3.37 -28.76 53.59
N SER A 931 4.50 -28.12 53.88
CA SER A 931 5.30 -28.39 55.10
C SER A 931 4.77 -27.72 56.37
N THR A 932 3.96 -26.66 56.26
CA THR A 932 3.43 -25.90 57.42
C THR A 932 2.07 -26.40 57.93
N GLY A 933 1.40 -27.28 57.19
CA GLY A 933 0.41 -28.22 57.75
C GLY A 933 -0.87 -27.62 58.36
N GLU A 934 -1.78 -27.12 57.53
CA GLU A 934 -3.22 -27.15 57.86
C GLU A 934 -3.87 -28.31 57.10
N GLY A 935 -3.90 -29.50 57.75
CA GLY A 935 -4.59 -30.69 57.25
C GLY A 935 -3.79 -31.97 57.43
N THR A 936 -3.99 -32.63 58.57
CA THR A 936 -3.42 -33.92 58.94
C THR A 936 -3.80 -35.06 57.98
N SER A 937 -2.81 -35.70 57.36
CA SER A 937 -2.69 -37.17 57.28
C SER A 937 -1.42 -37.56 56.54
N THR A 938 -0.53 -38.28 57.25
CA THR A 938 0.49 -39.22 56.76
C THR A 938 1.33 -38.82 55.55
N LEU A 939 2.59 -38.47 55.85
CA LEU A 939 3.75 -38.58 54.95
C LEU A 939 3.83 -40.00 54.36
N ALA A 940 3.17 -40.23 53.23
CA ALA A 940 3.59 -41.26 52.29
C ALA A 940 4.68 -40.63 51.42
N GLU A 941 5.90 -41.10 51.65
CA GLU A 941 7.10 -41.00 50.81
C GLU A 941 6.93 -40.09 49.57
N LEU A 942 7.16 -38.79 49.76
CA LEU A 942 7.72 -37.98 48.68
C LEU A 942 9.02 -38.69 48.28
N PRO A 943 9.31 -38.89 46.98
CA PRO A 943 10.59 -39.43 46.55
C PRO A 943 11.67 -38.59 47.22
N GLN A 944 12.43 -39.22 48.13
CA GLN A 944 13.66 -38.64 48.68
C GLN A 944 14.46 -38.12 47.51
N ASP A 945 14.94 -36.88 47.62
CA ASP A 945 15.95 -36.22 46.77
C ASP A 945 16.62 -37.14 45.74
N GLY A 946 15.84 -37.57 44.74
CA GLY A 946 16.34 -38.00 43.48
C GLY A 946 16.66 -36.67 42.88
N GLN A 947 17.91 -36.22 43.13
CA GLN A 947 18.55 -35.06 42.56
C GLN A 947 17.59 -34.36 41.61
N LEU A 948 17.18 -33.12 41.90
CA LEU A 948 17.16 -32.14 40.82
C LEU A 948 18.60 -32.15 40.28
N GLN A 949 18.93 -33.19 39.49
CA GLN A 949 19.87 -33.09 38.44
C GLN A 949 19.26 -31.91 37.72
N THR A 950 19.92 -30.76 37.87
CA THR A 950 20.39 -30.07 36.69
C THR A 950 20.79 -31.15 35.70
N SER A 951 19.82 -31.70 34.96
CA SER A 951 20.08 -32.55 33.82
C SER A 951 20.67 -31.54 32.86
N SER A 952 21.98 -31.33 33.00
CA SER A 952 22.85 -30.60 32.10
C SER A 952 22.93 -31.29 30.72
N LYS A 953 22.05 -32.26 30.47
CA LYS A 953 21.73 -32.91 29.22
C LYS A 953 20.22 -32.78 28.93
N MET A 954 19.68 -31.56 28.89
CA MET A 954 18.49 -31.34 28.07
C MET A 954 18.98 -31.14 26.64
N THR A 955 18.69 -32.08 25.75
CA THR A 955 18.76 -31.81 24.31
C THR A 955 17.86 -30.60 24.04
N PRO A 956 18.38 -29.50 23.46
CA PRO A 956 17.55 -28.35 23.15
C PRO A 956 16.40 -28.82 22.25
N ALA A 957 15.15 -28.41 22.50
CA ALA A 957 14.11 -28.81 21.55
C ALA A 957 14.48 -28.25 20.18
N ASN A 958 14.51 -29.13 19.18
CA ASN A 958 14.85 -28.76 17.81
C ASN A 958 13.78 -27.86 17.18
N VAL A 959 12.69 -27.52 17.89
CA VAL A 959 11.57 -26.76 17.37
C VAL A 959 11.29 -25.50 18.20
N LEU A 960 11.02 -24.40 17.52
CA LEU A 960 10.55 -23.15 18.10
C LEU A 960 9.27 -22.69 17.39
N ALA A 961 8.13 -22.83 18.05
CA ALA A 961 6.84 -22.35 17.54
C ALA A 961 6.71 -20.83 17.67
N SER A 962 5.84 -20.22 16.85
CA SER A 962 5.55 -18.79 16.93
C SER A 962 5.04 -18.41 18.32
N GLU A 963 5.51 -17.25 18.78
CA GLU A 963 5.30 -16.66 20.10
C GLU A 963 5.85 -17.49 21.27
N ALA A 964 6.53 -18.61 21.04
CA ALA A 964 7.23 -19.35 22.09
C ALA A 964 8.64 -18.79 22.32
N ILE A 965 9.08 -18.84 23.58
CA ILE A 965 10.42 -18.48 24.02
C ILE A 965 11.20 -19.75 24.38
N THR A 966 12.47 -19.74 24.04
CA THR A 966 13.43 -20.78 24.38
C THR A 966 14.70 -20.16 24.94
N PHE A 967 15.34 -20.89 25.85
CA PHE A 967 16.57 -20.49 26.50
C PHE A 967 17.70 -21.34 25.95
N ASP A 968 18.66 -20.69 25.31
CA ASP A 968 19.83 -21.31 24.74
C ASP A 968 21.11 -20.82 25.43
N ARG A 969 22.13 -21.68 25.52
CA ARG A 969 23.45 -21.33 26.07
C ARG A 969 24.58 -21.50 25.05
N PRO A 970 24.54 -20.83 23.89
CA PRO A 970 25.61 -20.95 22.91
C PRO A 970 26.93 -20.40 23.50
N GLY A 971 27.92 -21.27 23.66
CA GLY A 971 29.24 -20.89 24.20
C GLY A 971 29.24 -20.48 25.68
N GLY A 972 28.23 -20.87 26.46
CA GLY A 972 28.16 -20.66 27.91
C GLY A 972 27.52 -19.35 28.38
N ARG A 973 27.09 -18.47 27.47
CA ARG A 973 26.27 -17.27 27.79
C ARG A 973 24.80 -17.56 27.56
N THR A 974 23.91 -17.01 28.38
CA THR A 974 22.47 -17.24 28.24
C THR A 974 21.92 -16.35 27.12
N GLN A 975 21.06 -16.93 26.30
CA GLN A 975 20.37 -16.26 25.22
C GLN A 975 18.90 -16.64 25.29
N ILE A 976 18.03 -15.69 24.97
CA ILE A 976 16.60 -15.90 24.86
C ILE A 976 16.23 -15.77 23.38
N SER A 977 15.65 -16.82 22.80
CA SER A 977 15.25 -16.83 21.39
C SER A 977 13.72 -16.92 21.28
N MET A 978 13.13 -16.10 20.40
CA MET A 978 11.69 -16.00 20.19
C MET A 978 11.36 -15.86 18.70
N LEU A 979 10.46 -16.69 18.20
CA LEU A 979 9.94 -16.62 16.83
C LEU A 979 8.63 -15.82 16.83
N ARG A 980 8.48 -14.83 15.94
CA ARG A 980 7.25 -14.05 15.80
C ARG A 980 6.78 -14.01 14.36
N GLN A 981 5.47 -14.19 14.17
CA GLN A 981 4.79 -14.04 12.88
C GLN A 981 3.90 -12.81 12.92
N PHE A 982 4.25 -11.84 12.08
CA PHE A 982 3.53 -10.58 11.90
C PHE A 982 2.65 -10.68 10.67
N HIS A 983 1.35 -10.94 10.86
CA HIS A 983 0.40 -11.12 9.77
C HIS A 983 0.21 -9.84 8.94
N THR A 984 0.12 -8.69 9.60
CA THR A 984 -0.06 -7.38 8.96
C THR A 984 1.13 -6.96 8.11
N GLU A 985 2.35 -7.14 8.63
CA GLU A 985 3.60 -6.84 7.92
C GLU A 985 4.07 -7.99 7.01
N GLY A 986 3.35 -9.12 6.98
CA GLY A 986 3.71 -10.31 6.20
C GLY A 986 5.14 -10.79 6.49
N THR A 987 5.53 -10.94 7.76
CA THR A 987 6.92 -11.23 8.13
C THR A 987 7.05 -12.25 9.24
N VAL A 988 8.04 -13.15 9.13
CA VAL A 988 8.44 -14.06 10.21
C VAL A 988 9.85 -13.68 10.68
N ILE A 989 9.96 -13.27 11.96
CA ILE A 989 11.21 -12.78 12.55
C ILE A 989 11.62 -13.69 13.71
N LEU A 990 12.88 -14.12 13.70
CA LEU A 990 13.53 -14.72 14.86
C LEU A 990 14.30 -13.65 15.62
N GLN A 991 13.99 -13.49 16.90
CA GLN A 991 14.65 -12.54 17.78
C GLN A 991 15.48 -13.29 18.81
N LYS A 992 16.74 -12.84 18.96
CA LYS A 992 17.73 -13.41 19.85
C LYS A 992 18.20 -12.30 20.79
N PHE A 993 17.89 -12.44 22.07
CA PHE A 993 18.27 -11.50 23.12
C PHE A 993 19.45 -12.05 23.90
N LYS A 994 20.51 -11.26 24.02
CA LYS A 994 21.73 -11.61 24.75
C LYS A 994 21.72 -10.99 26.14
N ASP A 995 22.51 -11.58 27.04
CA ASP A 995 22.73 -11.11 28.41
C ASP A 995 23.21 -9.65 28.51
N ASP A 996 23.78 -9.08 27.44
CA ASP A 996 24.26 -7.69 27.38
C ASP A 996 23.19 -6.67 26.96
N GLY A 997 21.92 -7.10 26.87
CA GLY A 997 20.79 -6.25 26.45
C GLY A 997 20.73 -5.99 24.95
N THR A 998 21.54 -6.69 24.14
CA THR A 998 21.44 -6.59 22.68
C THR A 998 20.37 -7.53 22.13
N MET A 999 19.55 -7.02 21.22
CA MET A 999 18.59 -7.81 20.45
C MET A 999 19.08 -7.93 19.01
N GLN A 1000 19.37 -9.15 18.60
CA GLN A 1000 19.59 -9.52 17.20
C GLN A 1000 18.28 -10.01 16.60
N SER A 1001 17.88 -9.47 15.46
CA SER A 1001 16.68 -9.88 14.73
C SER A 1001 17.07 -10.42 13.36
N GLU A 1002 16.45 -11.53 12.98
CA GLU A 1002 16.67 -12.25 11.73
C GLU A 1002 15.32 -12.39 11.00
N CYS A 1003 15.21 -11.81 9.80
CA CYS A 1003 13.98 -11.91 8.99
C CYS A 1003 14.01 -13.22 8.19
N LEU A 1004 13.46 -14.29 8.77
CA LEU A 1004 13.51 -15.64 8.19
C LEU A 1004 12.79 -15.70 6.84
N THR A 1005 11.60 -15.10 6.72
CA THR A 1005 10.87 -14.98 5.45
C THR A 1005 9.88 -13.82 5.48
N ARG A 1006 9.60 -13.24 4.32
CA ARG A 1006 8.37 -12.46 4.08
C ARG A 1006 7.28 -13.40 3.56
N LEU A 1007 6.02 -13.03 3.78
CA LEU A 1007 4.83 -13.78 3.41
C LEU A 1007 3.92 -12.91 2.53
N PRO A 1008 3.26 -13.50 1.52
CA PRO A 1008 2.25 -12.80 0.76
C PRO A 1008 1.02 -12.49 1.62
N LYS A 1009 0.25 -11.49 1.21
CA LYS A 1009 -1.11 -11.29 1.69
C LYS A 1009 -1.96 -12.48 1.22
N SER A 1010 -2.49 -13.23 2.18
CA SER A 1010 -3.25 -14.45 1.94
C SER A 1010 -4.20 -14.70 3.10
N SER A 1011 -5.46 -15.02 2.81
CA SER A 1011 -6.46 -15.36 3.83
C SER A 1011 -6.09 -16.66 4.55
N THR A 1012 -5.46 -17.60 3.84
CA THR A 1012 -4.99 -18.85 4.44
C THR A 1012 -3.80 -18.63 5.37
N LEU A 1013 -2.85 -17.75 5.01
CA LEU A 1013 -1.70 -17.44 5.86
C LEU A 1013 -2.05 -16.61 7.10
N GLU A 1014 -3.14 -15.82 7.06
CA GLU A 1014 -3.70 -15.18 8.26
C GLU A 1014 -4.16 -16.20 9.30
N LYS A 1015 -4.55 -17.40 8.86
CA LYS A 1015 -4.98 -18.53 9.69
C LYS A 1015 -3.84 -19.53 9.96
N SER A 1016 -2.59 -19.11 9.79
CA SER A 1016 -1.40 -19.96 9.96
C SER A 1016 -0.54 -19.55 11.15
N PHE A 1017 0.31 -20.46 11.63
CA PHE A 1017 1.36 -20.13 12.58
C PHE A 1017 2.69 -20.77 12.18
N ALA A 1018 3.77 -20.02 12.35
CA ALA A 1018 5.11 -20.42 11.98
C ALA A 1018 5.75 -21.34 13.02
N THR A 1019 6.51 -22.32 12.58
CA THR A 1019 7.28 -23.23 13.43
C THR A 1019 8.67 -23.42 12.83
N LEU A 1020 9.69 -22.93 13.53
CA LEU A 1020 11.09 -23.07 13.16
C LEU A 1020 11.58 -24.45 13.54
N VAL A 1021 12.12 -25.18 12.57
CA VAL A 1021 12.63 -26.54 12.69
C VAL A 1021 14.16 -26.50 12.69
N ASN A 1022 14.78 -27.38 13.47
CA ASN A 1022 16.22 -27.45 13.73
C ASN A 1022 16.82 -26.12 14.21
N ALA A 1023 16.08 -25.39 15.07
CA ALA A 1023 16.40 -24.01 15.47
C ALA A 1023 17.82 -23.80 16.05
N PHE A 1024 18.45 -24.86 16.57
CA PHE A 1024 19.74 -24.82 17.27
C PHE A 1024 20.86 -25.63 16.60
N GLU A 1025 20.57 -26.27 15.46
CA GLU A 1025 21.58 -26.97 14.66
C GLU A 1025 22.15 -25.97 13.63
N ARG A 1026 23.48 -25.76 13.60
CA ARG A 1026 24.12 -24.94 12.58
C ARG A 1026 24.04 -25.64 11.23
N LYS A 1027 22.95 -25.41 10.48
CA LYS A 1027 22.75 -25.90 9.13
C LYS A 1027 22.97 -24.79 8.11
N GLU A 1028 23.34 -25.19 6.90
CA GLU A 1028 23.47 -24.30 5.73
C GLU A 1028 22.13 -23.66 5.35
N SER A 1029 21.00 -24.24 5.80
CA SER A 1029 19.66 -23.72 5.58
C SER A 1029 18.81 -23.75 6.84
N VAL A 1030 17.87 -22.81 6.90
CA VAL A 1030 16.81 -22.70 7.89
C VAL A 1030 15.53 -23.29 7.31
N GLN A 1031 14.82 -24.10 8.10
CA GLN A 1031 13.55 -24.70 7.73
C GLN A 1031 12.42 -24.15 8.62
N LEU A 1032 11.38 -23.64 7.99
CA LEU A 1032 10.19 -23.12 8.65
C LEU A 1032 8.96 -23.87 8.12
N VAL A 1033 8.14 -24.38 9.03
CA VAL A 1033 6.82 -24.94 8.69
C VAL A 1033 5.76 -23.91 9.03
N LEU A 1034 4.94 -23.51 8.06
CA LEU A 1034 3.71 -22.76 8.30
C LEU A 1034 2.59 -23.77 8.49
N ASN A 1035 2.10 -23.87 9.73
CA ASN A 1035 1.03 -24.79 10.11
C ASN A 1035 -0.33 -24.09 10.04
N LYS A 1036 -1.38 -24.85 9.77
CA LYS A 1036 -2.77 -24.41 9.89
C LYS A 1036 -3.16 -24.35 11.37
N ALA A 1037 -3.53 -23.16 11.85
CA ALA A 1037 -4.07 -22.99 13.20
C ALA A 1037 -5.47 -23.60 13.32
N THR A 1038 -5.85 -24.03 14.53
CA THR A 1038 -7.24 -24.37 14.83
C THR A 1038 -8.09 -23.10 14.79
N GLU A 1039 -9.27 -23.18 14.17
CA GLU A 1039 -10.22 -22.08 14.08
C GLU A 1039 -11.43 -22.34 14.95
N ASP A 1040 -12.13 -21.25 15.30
CA ASP A 1040 -13.41 -21.37 16.01
C ASP A 1040 -14.48 -21.98 15.10
N ASN A 1041 -14.47 -21.59 13.82
CA ASN A 1041 -15.44 -22.05 12.84
C ASN A 1041 -14.75 -22.28 11.49
N TYR A 1042 -15.11 -23.38 10.84
CA TYR A 1042 -14.68 -23.75 9.49
C TYR A 1042 -15.85 -23.55 8.52
N SER A 1043 -15.58 -23.12 7.30
CA SER A 1043 -16.60 -22.84 6.28
C SER A 1043 -16.45 -23.76 5.08
N CYS A 1044 -17.57 -24.22 4.52
CA CYS A 1044 -17.55 -24.95 3.23
C CYS A 1044 -17.49 -24.03 2.01
N GLU A 1045 -17.74 -22.73 2.15
CA GLU A 1045 -17.69 -21.75 1.06
C GLU A 1045 -16.29 -21.14 0.87
N GLU A 1046 -15.41 -21.26 1.86
CA GLU A 1046 -14.08 -20.66 1.80
C GLU A 1046 -13.14 -21.55 0.99
N GLU A 1047 -12.81 -21.12 -0.23
CA GLU A 1047 -11.73 -21.73 -0.99
C GLU A 1047 -10.35 -21.22 -0.50
N PRO A 1048 -9.42 -22.11 -0.15
CA PRO A 1048 -8.07 -21.70 0.26
C PRO A 1048 -7.27 -21.19 -0.94
N ASP A 1049 -6.58 -20.07 -0.74
CA ASP A 1049 -5.66 -19.49 -1.73
C ASP A 1049 -4.27 -20.16 -1.75
N LEU A 1050 -3.90 -20.88 -0.69
CA LEU A 1050 -2.65 -21.66 -0.57
C LEU A 1050 -2.89 -22.96 0.21
N ASP A 1051 -2.23 -24.05 -0.20
CA ASP A 1051 -2.35 -25.35 0.48
C ASP A 1051 -1.38 -25.46 1.67
N LEU A 1052 -1.91 -25.34 2.91
CA LEU A 1052 -1.16 -25.62 4.14
C LEU A 1052 -1.13 -27.13 4.47
N PRO A 1053 -0.12 -27.62 5.24
CA PRO A 1053 1.04 -26.87 5.72
C PRO A 1053 2.11 -26.65 4.64
N LEU A 1054 2.84 -25.54 4.76
CA LEU A 1054 3.94 -25.18 3.87
C LEU A 1054 5.29 -25.41 4.55
N LEU A 1055 6.24 -26.02 3.84
CA LEU A 1055 7.64 -26.08 4.24
C LEU A 1055 8.42 -25.03 3.45
N ILE A 1056 9.02 -24.08 4.16
CA ILE A 1056 9.90 -23.05 3.62
C ILE A 1056 11.33 -23.40 4.01
N THR A 1057 12.18 -23.65 3.02
CA THR A 1057 13.63 -23.81 3.23
C THR A 1057 14.33 -22.60 2.68
N ARG A 1058 15.21 -21.96 3.45
CA ARG A 1058 15.99 -20.79 3.03
C ARG A 1058 17.45 -20.92 3.44
N GLN A 1059 18.37 -20.55 2.55
CA GLN A 1059 19.80 -20.53 2.87
C GLN A 1059 20.14 -19.50 3.96
N SER A 1060 20.90 -19.93 4.97
CA SER A 1060 21.18 -19.14 6.17
C SER A 1060 21.92 -17.83 5.87
N GLU A 1061 22.79 -17.80 4.85
CA GLU A 1061 23.59 -16.63 4.45
C GLU A 1061 22.74 -15.49 3.86
N THR A 1062 21.56 -15.81 3.35
CA THR A 1062 20.65 -14.85 2.70
C THR A 1062 19.69 -14.17 3.67
N ILE A 1063 19.71 -14.56 4.95
CA ILE A 1063 18.78 -14.09 5.97
C ILE A 1063 19.26 -12.73 6.47
N PRO A 1064 18.49 -11.64 6.24
CA PRO A 1064 18.87 -10.32 6.72
C PRO A 1064 18.90 -10.28 8.23
N GLN A 1065 19.98 -9.73 8.79
CA GLN A 1065 20.18 -9.58 10.22
C GLN A 1065 20.40 -8.13 10.58
N TRP A 1066 19.78 -7.68 11.66
CA TRP A 1066 20.07 -6.37 12.24
C TRP A 1066 20.11 -6.47 13.76
N THR A 1067 20.93 -5.62 14.36
CA THR A 1067 21.07 -5.55 15.81
C THR A 1067 20.55 -4.21 16.28
N SER A 1068 19.77 -4.24 17.35
CA SER A 1068 19.33 -3.03 18.04
C SER A 1068 19.66 -3.16 19.52
N LYS A 1069 20.02 -2.03 20.15
CA LYS A 1069 20.06 -1.94 21.60
C LYS A 1069 18.64 -1.73 22.09
N HIS A 1070 17.94 -2.84 22.32
CA HIS A 1070 16.67 -2.82 23.02
C HIS A 1070 16.89 -3.28 24.44
N TYR A 1071 16.75 -2.33 25.35
CA TYR A 1071 16.53 -2.58 26.76
C TYR A 1071 15.17 -3.27 26.87
N LEU A 1072 15.19 -4.60 26.94
CA LEU A 1072 14.00 -5.38 27.21
C LEU A 1072 13.41 -4.87 28.51
N ALA A 1073 12.19 -4.35 28.45
CA ALA A 1073 11.38 -4.27 29.63
C ALA A 1073 10.85 -5.69 29.95
N LEU A 1074 11.75 -6.67 30.11
CA LEU A 1074 11.45 -7.91 30.82
C LEU A 1074 11.48 -7.53 32.30
N GLU A 1075 10.31 -7.40 32.90
CA GLU A 1075 10.22 -7.33 34.35
C GLU A 1075 10.52 -8.73 34.87
N PHE A 1076 11.79 -8.98 35.20
CA PHE A 1076 12.14 -10.03 36.12
C PHE A 1076 11.58 -9.64 37.48
N ASP A 1077 10.76 -10.52 38.05
CA ASP A 1077 10.38 -10.44 39.45
C ASP A 1077 11.67 -10.43 40.29
N ASN A 1078 11.95 -9.34 41.01
CA ASN A 1078 13.12 -9.25 41.88
C ASN A 1078 12.81 -9.96 43.20
N ASP A 1079 13.76 -10.76 43.69
CA ASP A 1079 13.63 -11.66 44.85
C ASP A 1079 13.47 -10.98 46.23
N GLU A 1080 13.39 -9.64 46.34
CA GLU A 1080 13.38 -8.96 47.65
C GLU A 1080 12.08 -8.18 47.97
N PRO A 1081 11.35 -8.56 49.04
CA PRO A 1081 10.19 -7.80 49.52
C PRO A 1081 10.66 -6.46 50.08
N GLY A 1082 10.40 -5.38 49.34
CA GLY A 1082 10.75 -4.00 49.71
C GLY A 1082 11.72 -3.29 48.77
N SER A 1083 12.28 -3.98 47.76
CA SER A 1083 13.05 -3.32 46.72
C SER A 1083 12.11 -2.71 45.66
N GLN A 1084 12.27 -1.42 45.34
CA GLN A 1084 11.64 -0.82 44.15
C GLN A 1084 11.92 -1.75 42.96
N ARG A 1085 10.89 -2.04 42.13
CA ARG A 1085 11.02 -2.78 40.86
C ARG A 1085 12.30 -2.35 40.15
N ARG A 1086 13.39 -3.10 40.29
CA ARG A 1086 14.62 -2.81 39.58
C ARG A 1086 14.35 -3.18 38.14
N ARG A 1087 14.11 -2.16 37.31
CA ARG A 1087 14.45 -2.20 35.89
C ARG A 1087 15.95 -2.47 35.84
N ILE A 1088 16.33 -3.75 35.72
CA ILE A 1088 17.71 -4.06 35.36
C ILE A 1088 17.80 -3.71 33.87
N GLY A 1089 18.61 -2.68 33.61
CA GLY A 1089 18.60 -1.81 32.44
C GLY A 1089 18.64 -2.55 31.12
#